data_AF-A0A8J5XQ12-F1
#
_entry.id   AF-A0A8J5XQ12-F1
#
_cell.length_a   1.000
_cell.length_b   1.000
_cell.length_c   1.000
_cell.angle_alpha   90.00
_cell.angle_beta   90.00
_cell.angle_gamma   90.00
#
_symmetry.space_group_name_H-M   'P 1'
#
loop_
_entity.id
_entity.type
_entity.pdbx_description
1 polymer ?
#
loop_
_entity_poly.entity_id
_entity_poly.type
_entity_poly.pdbx_seq_one_letter_code
_entity_poly.pdbx_strand_id
1 'polypeptide(L)'
;MALQLPGTGPHRFWGFSPAYDVRDAACGAGAPADADAKHVSFLICPADVRHVLQTLANARASERSGACELSFHVYEEHPEQLARHLLLLSVALDFELPRRERAEMFLEVMGNTMLRERTAQYVAARARELRILLARETGPLALHVDLSCLKMKERDALEQVLGTWADNVEFDVERLRDERLRGFYKDRYDVRRNVLDWDYSMGLVETAPIIHRVHFREWRMNGLAYEVRDAAYCAPNRSLASAAAGRQRGVSVLKRGFWGDVVNTPYAPVGVECADRRFFEKRSDQMVKTACDVAYFNVVGWFTQLETGRAFELRKEDFDDFAYGASVGSAGLVRGFLRSDQPGPRPREQAAAAFEEIAEGDEALSAEASAAKLALDAANEERARRELAARRRALLPRFCVVLHTGRPLDVFARARLAGACAHVHVASHAAHLLAAPMARLLAERATVAVESARFLCEVHKEAKQRLARKLVELGERAGLAPVKPAAEVNGQHDSLVIFGFERAHEDARRAAATLRYGPSVGADGGVTAQDGAPAADGGADGAGGAPAADGADDAVAEAPDAAEAPAVVPVRPHAQAASRAPAEVPTDPIGAPTARVCAVTGLPAKYRDPKTGYFYANAHAFKELRARHAAETALATGTAAAAPSSEPAAAATTPATLAAAPAALAEDDVIRPRHPPLVLSSGGATRRLNKVA
;
A
#
# COMPACT_ATOMS: atom_id res chain seq x y z
N MET A 1 -5.11 21.44 9.55
CA MET A 1 -4.96 21.50 8.08
C MET A 1 -4.38 20.18 7.61
N ALA A 2 -5.22 19.15 7.42
CA ALA A 2 -4.75 17.89 6.85
C ALA A 2 -4.62 18.08 5.33
N LEU A 3 -3.49 17.70 4.75
CA LEU A 3 -3.29 17.74 3.30
C LEU A 3 -4.17 16.65 2.66
N GLN A 4 -5.41 17.00 2.30
CA GLN A 4 -6.29 16.11 1.55
C GLN A 4 -5.94 16.17 0.07
N LEU A 5 -5.28 15.11 -0.41
CA LEU A 5 -4.96 14.93 -1.82
C LEU A 5 -5.99 13.94 -2.40
N PRO A 6 -6.82 14.33 -3.39
CA PRO A 6 -7.94 13.50 -3.85
C PRO A 6 -7.51 12.12 -4.34
N GLY A 7 -6.36 12.02 -5.01
CA GLY A 7 -5.85 10.77 -5.58
C GLY A 7 -5.31 9.78 -4.56
N THR A 8 -4.85 10.27 -3.42
CA THR A 8 -4.05 9.45 -2.52
C THR A 8 -4.86 8.58 -1.57
N GLY A 9 -6.09 9.02 -1.30
CA GLY A 9 -7.00 8.31 -0.42
C GLY A 9 -6.69 8.47 1.06
N PRO A 10 -7.57 7.91 1.91
CA PRO A 10 -7.39 7.95 3.37
C PRO A 10 -6.25 7.04 3.84
N HIS A 11 -5.95 5.95 3.12
CA HIS A 11 -4.94 4.98 3.53
C HIS A 11 -3.64 5.19 2.75
N ARG A 12 -2.55 5.51 3.44
CA ARG A 12 -1.20 5.58 2.88
C ARG A 12 -0.50 4.24 3.05
N PHE A 13 -0.09 3.61 1.94
CA PHE A 13 0.59 2.31 1.95
C PHE A 13 2.10 2.41 1.70
N TRP A 14 2.57 3.61 1.39
CA TRP A 14 3.96 4.01 1.26
C TRP A 14 4.09 5.51 1.55
N GLY A 15 5.28 5.96 1.94
CA GLY A 15 5.54 7.37 2.21
C GLY A 15 5.93 8.17 0.97
N PHE A 16 6.21 9.47 1.17
CA PHE A 16 6.49 10.41 0.08
C PHE A 16 7.89 11.01 0.10
N SER A 17 8.72 10.54 1.03
CA SER A 17 10.14 10.89 1.13
C SER A 17 11.02 9.65 0.96
N PRO A 18 12.27 9.82 0.48
CA PRO A 18 13.25 8.75 0.47
C PRO A 18 13.58 8.26 1.87
N ALA A 19 14.01 7.00 1.97
CA ALA A 19 14.52 6.46 3.22
C ALA A 19 15.79 7.21 3.65
N TYR A 20 15.92 7.45 4.95
CA TYR A 20 17.09 8.07 5.55
C TYR A 20 17.34 7.46 6.93
N ASP A 21 18.57 7.62 7.43
CA ASP A 21 18.92 7.21 8.78
C ASP A 21 18.42 8.24 9.80
N VAL A 22 17.49 7.81 10.65
CA VAL A 22 16.88 8.71 11.65
C VAL A 22 17.86 9.17 12.72
N ARG A 23 19.02 8.51 12.83
CA ARG A 23 20.10 8.89 13.74
C ARG A 23 20.93 10.04 13.17
N ASP A 24 21.10 10.08 11.85
CA ASP A 24 21.90 11.10 11.17
C ASP A 24 21.12 12.41 10.99
N ALA A 25 19.79 12.35 10.95
CA ALA A 25 18.94 13.54 11.03
C ALA A 25 19.16 14.33 12.33
N ALA A 26 19.76 13.70 13.36
CA ALA A 26 20.16 14.32 14.62
C ALA A 26 21.48 15.11 14.56
N CYS A 27 22.17 15.16 13.40
CA CYS A 27 23.47 15.84 13.29
C CYS A 27 23.35 17.36 13.09
N GLY A 28 22.80 18.03 14.09
CA GLY A 28 23.09 19.40 14.44
C GLY A 28 23.49 19.44 15.92
N ALA A 29 24.76 19.80 16.20
CA ALA A 29 25.40 19.87 17.52
C ALA A 29 25.85 18.53 18.15
N GLY A 30 27.17 18.32 18.14
CA GLY A 30 27.84 17.17 18.74
C GLY A 30 27.63 17.06 20.26
N ALA A 31 26.85 16.06 20.66
CA ALA A 31 27.08 15.36 21.90
C ALA A 31 27.65 13.97 21.55
N PRO A 32 28.77 13.54 22.16
CA PRO A 32 29.15 12.14 22.10
C PRO A 32 27.99 11.35 22.73
N ALA A 33 27.34 10.50 21.93
CA ALA A 33 26.38 9.57 22.46
C ALA A 33 27.12 8.65 23.45
N ASP A 34 26.66 8.60 24.69
CA ASP A 34 27.07 7.53 25.60
C ASP A 34 26.83 6.20 24.89
N ALA A 35 27.86 5.37 24.80
CA ALA A 35 27.82 4.15 23.99
C ALA A 35 26.68 3.20 24.39
N ASP A 36 26.20 3.30 25.64
CA ASP A 36 25.13 2.47 26.21
C ASP A 36 23.73 3.14 26.17
N ALA A 37 23.61 4.38 25.68
CA ALA A 37 22.33 5.09 25.67
C ALA A 37 21.39 4.56 24.58
N LYS A 38 20.13 4.30 24.94
CA LYS A 38 19.06 3.89 24.01
C LYS A 38 18.68 5.05 23.08
N HIS A 39 18.79 4.87 21.76
CA HIS A 39 18.32 5.85 20.79
C HIS A 39 16.84 5.62 20.47
N VAL A 40 15.99 6.58 20.85
CA VAL A 40 14.54 6.50 20.66
C VAL A 40 14.10 7.43 19.52
N SER A 41 13.44 6.86 18.52
CA SER A 41 12.86 7.55 17.38
C SER A 41 11.33 7.37 17.35
N PHE A 42 10.58 8.43 17.11
CA PHE A 42 9.12 8.38 16.96
C PHE A 42 8.72 8.68 15.52
N LEU A 43 8.07 7.73 14.85
CA LEU A 43 7.65 7.84 13.46
C LEU A 43 6.14 8.03 13.39
N ILE A 44 5.69 9.23 13.01
CA ILE A 44 4.29 9.61 12.88
C ILE A 44 3.82 9.40 11.45
N CYS A 45 2.96 8.40 11.28
CA CYS A 45 2.37 7.96 10.02
C CYS A 45 3.39 7.74 8.87
N PRO A 46 4.52 7.04 9.09
CA PRO A 46 5.55 6.83 8.06
C PRO A 46 5.06 6.00 6.86
N ALA A 47 3.90 5.34 6.97
CA ALA A 47 3.21 4.50 5.98
C ALA A 47 3.93 3.18 5.61
N ASP A 48 5.25 3.11 5.74
CA ASP A 48 6.06 1.91 5.52
C ASP A 48 7.32 1.88 6.41
N VAL A 49 8.08 0.79 6.32
CA VAL A 49 9.23 0.50 7.19
C VAL A 49 10.57 1.04 6.69
N ARG A 50 10.60 1.87 5.64
CA ARG A 50 11.86 2.23 4.95
C ARG A 50 12.87 2.93 5.87
N HIS A 51 12.42 3.84 6.73
CA HIS A 51 13.30 4.54 7.67
C HIS A 51 13.88 3.59 8.71
N VAL A 52 13.09 2.62 9.17
CA VAL A 52 13.55 1.56 10.07
C VAL A 52 14.62 0.72 9.38
N LEU A 53 14.38 0.23 8.16
CA LEU A 53 15.32 -0.60 7.43
C LEU A 53 16.63 0.12 7.09
N GLN A 54 16.55 1.37 6.60
CA GLN A 54 17.73 2.18 6.31
C GLN A 54 18.58 2.41 7.56
N THR A 55 17.94 2.74 8.69
CA THR A 55 18.62 2.95 9.97
C THR A 55 19.26 1.67 10.49
N LEU A 56 18.56 0.53 10.42
CA LEU A 56 19.09 -0.77 10.85
C LEU A 56 20.26 -1.23 9.98
N ALA A 57 20.16 -1.04 8.66
CA ALA A 57 21.22 -1.38 7.72
C ALA A 57 22.50 -0.58 8.03
N ASN A 58 22.37 0.74 8.18
CA ASN A 58 23.48 1.61 8.54
C ASN A 58 24.03 1.32 9.94
N ALA A 59 23.16 1.01 10.91
CA ALA A 59 23.59 0.63 12.26
C ALA A 59 24.40 -0.67 12.24
N ARG A 60 24.00 -1.63 11.40
CA ARG A 60 24.69 -2.91 11.26
C ARG A 60 26.05 -2.79 10.56
N ALA A 61 26.18 -1.83 9.65
CA ALA A 61 27.41 -1.54 8.92
C ALA A 61 28.41 -0.67 9.72
N SER A 62 27.94 0.08 10.72
CA SER A 62 28.77 0.97 11.52
C SER A 62 29.39 0.26 12.73
N GLU A 63 30.72 0.36 12.87
CA GLU A 63 31.44 -0.11 14.08
C GLU A 63 31.04 0.69 15.33
N ARG A 64 30.57 1.95 15.16
CA ARG A 64 30.19 2.85 16.26
C ARG A 64 28.87 2.47 16.93
N SER A 65 28.07 1.58 16.34
CA SER A 65 26.67 1.36 16.72
C SER A 65 26.40 0.03 17.41
N GLY A 66 27.42 -0.81 17.63
CA GLY A 66 27.26 -2.11 18.29
C GLY A 66 26.72 -2.05 19.74
N ALA A 67 26.78 -0.87 20.38
CA ALA A 67 26.40 -0.71 21.79
C ALA A 67 25.03 -0.01 22.00
N CYS A 68 24.55 0.79 21.04
CA CYS A 68 23.33 1.59 21.20
C CYS A 68 22.05 0.80 20.83
N GLU A 69 21.13 0.63 21.79
CA GLU A 69 19.82 0.01 21.54
C GLU A 69 18.90 0.98 20.76
N LEU A 70 18.30 0.51 19.67
CA LEU A 70 17.41 1.30 18.81
C LEU A 70 15.92 1.04 19.15
N SER A 71 15.15 2.09 19.41
CA SER A 71 13.72 1.99 19.69
C SER A 71 12.93 2.82 18.70
N PHE A 72 12.13 2.17 17.85
CA PHE A 72 11.28 2.84 16.87
C PHE A 72 9.84 2.82 17.35
N HIS A 73 9.29 3.97 17.72
CA HIS A 73 7.88 4.12 18.08
C HIS A 73 7.10 4.49 16.82
N VAL A 74 6.39 3.53 16.24
CA VAL A 74 5.63 3.73 15.00
C VAL A 74 4.18 4.00 15.34
N TYR A 75 3.69 5.19 14.99
CA TYR A 75 2.29 5.55 15.11
C TYR A 75 1.63 5.54 13.75
N GLU A 76 0.53 4.80 13.62
CA GLU A 76 -0.37 4.86 12.47
C GLU A 76 -1.82 5.01 12.96
N GLU A 77 -2.62 5.75 12.20
CA GLU A 77 -4.04 5.95 12.50
C GLU A 77 -4.85 4.67 12.22
N HIS A 78 -4.46 3.93 11.18
CA HIS A 78 -5.22 2.80 10.68
C HIS A 78 -4.54 1.45 10.98
N PRO A 79 -5.27 0.43 11.45
CA PRO A 79 -4.71 -0.89 11.73
C PRO A 79 -4.14 -1.56 10.48
N GLU A 80 -4.68 -1.27 9.29
CA GLU A 80 -4.15 -1.78 8.02
C GLU A 80 -2.70 -1.39 7.77
N GLN A 81 -2.32 -0.17 8.16
CA GLN A 81 -0.95 0.32 8.01
C GLN A 81 -0.02 -0.39 9.01
N LEU A 82 -0.40 -0.48 10.29
CA LEU A 82 0.37 -1.22 11.29
C LEU A 82 0.56 -2.70 10.92
N ALA A 83 -0.49 -3.35 10.40
CA ALA A 83 -0.38 -4.72 9.92
C ALA A 83 0.62 -4.84 8.76
N ARG A 84 0.65 -3.85 7.85
CA ARG A 84 1.64 -3.81 6.77
C ARG A 84 3.06 -3.56 7.27
N HIS A 85 3.25 -2.76 8.31
CA HIS A 85 4.56 -2.61 8.96
C HIS A 85 5.09 -3.97 9.43
N LEU A 86 4.24 -4.76 10.10
CA LEU A 86 4.58 -6.12 10.53
C LEU A 86 4.91 -7.05 9.36
N LEU A 87 4.14 -6.99 8.27
CA LEU A 87 4.38 -7.78 7.06
C LEU A 87 5.68 -7.41 6.35
N LEU A 88 5.93 -6.12 6.14
CA LEU A 88 7.14 -5.66 5.45
C LEU A 88 8.39 -5.96 6.29
N LEU A 89 8.30 -5.83 7.61
CA LEU A 89 9.37 -6.22 8.51
C LEU A 89 9.57 -7.74 8.55
N SER A 90 8.50 -8.55 8.49
CA SER A 90 8.61 -10.00 8.43
C SER A 90 9.30 -10.46 7.15
N VAL A 91 8.93 -9.88 6.00
CA VAL A 91 9.62 -10.10 4.72
C VAL A 91 11.09 -9.70 4.84
N ALA A 92 11.39 -8.50 5.34
CA ALA A 92 12.77 -8.00 5.41
C ALA A 92 13.71 -8.87 6.28
N LEU A 93 13.16 -9.43 7.36
CA LEU A 93 13.89 -10.25 8.34
C LEU A 93 13.72 -11.75 8.13
N ASP A 94 13.19 -12.19 6.98
CA ASP A 94 13.11 -13.59 6.62
C ASP A 94 14.45 -14.08 6.03
N PHE A 95 15.38 -14.45 6.91
CA PHE A 95 16.71 -14.93 6.52
C PHE A 95 16.71 -16.36 5.94
N GLU A 96 15.57 -17.04 5.92
CA GLU A 96 15.42 -18.33 5.24
C GLU A 96 15.33 -18.14 3.72
N LEU A 97 14.85 -16.98 3.28
CA LEU A 97 14.80 -16.61 1.87
C LEU A 97 16.14 -16.01 1.39
N PRO A 98 16.57 -16.32 0.16
CA PRO A 98 17.70 -15.63 -0.47
C PRO A 98 17.44 -14.12 -0.59
N ARG A 99 18.49 -13.30 -0.37
CA ARG A 99 18.39 -11.81 -0.41
C ARG A 99 17.67 -11.27 -1.64
N ARG A 100 17.97 -11.83 -2.83
CA ARG A 100 17.37 -11.39 -4.10
C ARG A 100 15.87 -11.64 -4.13
N GLU A 101 15.45 -12.84 -3.77
CA GLU A 101 14.03 -13.21 -3.71
C GLU A 101 13.28 -12.34 -2.70
N ARG A 102 13.91 -12.12 -1.53
CA ARG A 102 13.36 -11.26 -0.48
C ARG A 102 13.20 -9.82 -0.94
N ALA A 103 14.17 -9.26 -1.68
CA ALA A 103 14.11 -7.91 -2.20
C ALA A 103 13.00 -7.74 -3.25
N GLU A 104 12.88 -8.70 -4.17
CA GLU A 104 11.78 -8.74 -5.14
C GLU A 104 10.42 -8.80 -4.44
N MET A 105 10.27 -9.72 -3.49
CA MET A 105 9.03 -9.91 -2.73
C MET A 105 8.67 -8.66 -1.92
N PHE A 106 9.65 -8.03 -1.28
CA PHE A 106 9.47 -6.79 -0.53
C PHE A 106 8.92 -5.67 -1.39
N LEU A 107 9.51 -5.44 -2.58
CA LEU A 107 9.07 -4.42 -3.52
C LEU A 107 7.67 -4.72 -4.08
N GLU A 108 7.39 -5.97 -4.44
CA GLU A 108 6.06 -6.40 -4.89
C GLU A 108 4.99 -6.12 -3.82
N VAL A 109 5.21 -6.57 -2.58
CA VAL A 109 4.25 -6.39 -1.46
C VAL A 109 4.08 -4.91 -1.10
N MET A 110 5.15 -4.12 -1.18
CA MET A 110 5.12 -2.68 -0.93
C MET A 110 4.27 -1.93 -1.95
N GLY A 111 4.53 -2.12 -3.26
CA GLY A 111 4.10 -1.18 -4.30
C GLY A 111 3.11 -1.71 -5.34
N ASN A 112 2.91 -3.03 -5.45
CA ASN A 112 2.08 -3.61 -6.51
C ASN A 112 0.68 -3.98 -6.01
N THR A 113 -0.31 -3.79 -6.88
CA THR A 113 -1.70 -4.24 -6.67
C THR A 113 -1.88 -5.73 -6.89
N MET A 114 -1.13 -6.31 -7.82
CA MET A 114 -1.11 -7.74 -8.11
C MET A 114 0.27 -8.32 -7.78
N LEU A 115 0.29 -9.60 -7.43
CA LEU A 115 1.43 -10.37 -6.96
C LEU A 115 1.57 -11.64 -7.81
N ARG A 116 2.79 -12.17 -7.84
CA ARG A 116 3.05 -13.57 -8.22
C ARG A 116 2.34 -14.50 -7.24
N GLU A 117 1.92 -15.67 -7.72
CA GLU A 117 1.24 -16.68 -6.89
C GLU A 117 2.04 -17.04 -5.63
N ARG A 118 3.35 -17.26 -5.78
CA ARG A 118 4.26 -17.54 -4.66
C ARG A 118 4.28 -16.42 -3.61
N THR A 119 4.30 -15.16 -4.05
CA THR A 119 4.30 -14.00 -3.15
C THR A 119 2.97 -13.86 -2.42
N ALA A 120 1.83 -14.13 -3.10
CA ALA A 120 0.52 -14.11 -2.45
C ALA A 120 0.37 -15.22 -1.39
N GLN A 121 0.79 -16.45 -1.71
CA GLN A 121 0.82 -17.57 -0.76
C GLN A 121 1.71 -17.25 0.45
N TYR A 122 2.86 -16.61 0.23
CA TYR A 122 3.73 -16.14 1.30
C TYR A 122 3.03 -15.11 2.21
N VAL A 123 2.35 -14.12 1.63
CA VAL A 123 1.59 -13.11 2.41
C VAL A 123 0.51 -13.79 3.26
N ALA A 124 -0.24 -14.73 2.71
CA ALA A 124 -1.26 -15.47 3.46
C ALA A 124 -0.67 -16.33 4.59
N ALA A 125 0.48 -16.97 4.34
CA ALA A 125 1.21 -17.72 5.36
C ALA A 125 1.71 -16.82 6.49
N ARG A 126 2.37 -15.70 6.16
CA ARG A 126 2.87 -14.74 7.16
C ARG A 126 1.75 -14.04 7.91
N ALA A 127 0.60 -13.78 7.29
CA ALA A 127 -0.56 -13.26 8.00
C ALA A 127 -0.99 -14.17 9.16
N ARG A 128 -0.97 -15.50 8.96
CA ARG A 128 -1.30 -16.47 10.03
C ARG A 128 -0.30 -16.42 11.18
N GLU A 129 0.99 -16.34 10.87
CA GLU A 129 2.04 -16.23 11.90
C GLU A 129 1.96 -14.92 12.67
N LEU A 130 1.70 -13.80 11.98
CA LEU A 130 1.53 -12.49 12.61
C LEU A 130 0.30 -12.48 13.53
N ARG A 131 -0.77 -13.21 13.23
CA ARG A 131 -1.90 -13.38 14.15
C ARG A 131 -1.49 -14.13 15.42
N ILE A 132 -0.64 -15.15 15.29
CA ILE A 132 -0.07 -15.86 16.46
C ILE A 132 0.80 -14.91 17.29
N LEU A 133 1.62 -14.07 16.64
CA LEU A 133 2.39 -13.03 17.31
C LEU A 133 1.50 -12.07 18.11
N LEU A 134 0.40 -11.57 17.53
CA LEU A 134 -0.51 -10.66 18.23
C LEU A 134 -1.20 -11.31 19.43
N ALA A 135 -1.53 -12.60 19.33
CA ALA A 135 -2.26 -13.33 20.36
C ALA A 135 -1.37 -13.87 21.47
N ARG A 136 -0.15 -14.30 21.15
CA ARG A 136 0.73 -15.06 22.06
C ARG A 136 2.09 -14.41 22.29
N GLU A 137 2.42 -13.34 21.57
CA GLU A 137 3.73 -12.67 21.61
C GLU A 137 4.90 -13.65 21.33
N THR A 138 4.67 -14.58 20.39
CA THR A 138 5.67 -15.57 19.95
C THR A 138 5.97 -15.48 18.45
N GLY A 139 7.06 -16.13 18.03
CA GLY A 139 7.49 -16.20 16.63
C GLY A 139 8.70 -15.33 16.31
N PRO A 140 9.15 -15.32 15.04
CA PRO A 140 10.44 -14.72 14.65
C PRO A 140 10.56 -13.21 14.88
N LEU A 141 9.43 -12.50 14.92
CA LEU A 141 9.36 -11.05 15.15
C LEU A 141 9.12 -10.67 16.62
N ALA A 142 8.83 -11.62 17.51
CA ALA A 142 8.47 -11.32 18.90
C ALA A 142 9.56 -10.55 19.65
N LEU A 143 10.83 -10.80 19.33
CA LEU A 143 11.97 -10.08 19.93
C LEU A 143 12.12 -8.64 19.43
N HIS A 144 11.47 -8.28 18.33
CA HIS A 144 11.66 -7.01 17.63
C HIS A 144 10.40 -6.14 17.62
N VAL A 145 9.28 -6.63 18.15
CA VAL A 145 7.99 -5.94 18.11
C VAL A 145 7.41 -5.89 19.52
N ASP A 146 7.18 -4.67 20.01
CA ASP A 146 6.52 -4.42 21.29
C ASP A 146 5.06 -3.97 21.09
N LEU A 147 4.15 -4.78 21.63
CA LEU A 147 2.71 -4.58 21.58
C LEU A 147 2.14 -3.97 22.88
N SER A 148 2.98 -3.66 23.89
CA SER A 148 2.59 -3.09 25.19
C SER A 148 1.83 -1.76 25.09
N CYS A 149 1.97 -1.10 23.95
CA CYS A 149 1.37 0.17 23.62
C CYS A 149 -0.05 0.08 23.07
N LEU A 150 -0.47 -1.12 22.67
CA LEU A 150 -1.76 -1.38 22.06
C LEU A 150 -2.73 -1.97 23.09
N LYS A 151 -3.95 -1.43 23.12
CA LYS A 151 -5.06 -1.99 23.89
C LYS A 151 -5.51 -3.31 23.26
N MET A 152 -6.16 -4.19 24.02
CA MET A 152 -6.66 -5.47 23.49
C MET A 152 -7.60 -5.28 22.28
N LYS A 153 -8.51 -4.29 22.33
CA LYS A 153 -9.35 -3.94 21.17
C LYS A 153 -8.55 -3.56 19.92
N GLU A 154 -7.41 -2.90 20.09
CA GLU A 154 -6.54 -2.50 18.97
C GLU A 154 -5.79 -3.72 18.41
N ARG A 155 -5.37 -4.64 19.27
CA ARG A 155 -4.80 -5.94 18.86
C ARG A 155 -5.82 -6.79 18.12
N ASP A 156 -7.07 -6.86 18.60
CA ASP A 156 -8.16 -7.56 17.93
C ASP A 156 -8.45 -6.97 16.54
N ALA A 157 -8.42 -5.64 16.42
CA ALA A 157 -8.60 -4.96 15.13
C ALA A 157 -7.46 -5.31 14.15
N LEU A 158 -6.21 -5.37 14.62
CA LEU A 158 -5.07 -5.82 13.81
C LEU A 158 -5.21 -7.29 13.40
N GLU A 159 -5.62 -8.16 14.33
CA GLU A 159 -5.83 -9.58 14.05
C GLU A 159 -6.92 -9.78 12.99
N GLN A 160 -8.02 -9.01 13.07
CA GLN A 160 -9.08 -9.02 12.07
C GLN A 160 -8.56 -8.61 10.70
N VAL A 161 -7.77 -7.54 10.61
CA VAL A 161 -7.14 -7.11 9.35
C VAL A 161 -6.29 -8.22 8.75
N LEU A 162 -5.40 -8.83 9.54
CA LEU A 162 -4.55 -9.94 9.08
C LEU A 162 -5.38 -11.15 8.62
N GLY A 163 -6.50 -11.43 9.30
CA GLY A 163 -7.44 -12.47 8.89
C GLY A 163 -8.02 -12.24 7.50
N THR A 164 -8.12 -10.98 7.05
CA THR A 164 -8.62 -10.64 5.72
C THR A 164 -7.63 -10.91 4.58
N TRP A 165 -6.39 -11.25 4.90
CA TRP A 165 -5.33 -11.55 3.92
C TRP A 165 -5.23 -13.03 3.55
N ALA A 166 -6.11 -13.87 4.09
CA ALA A 166 -6.16 -15.28 3.74
C ALA A 166 -6.64 -15.50 2.28
N ASP A 167 -6.20 -16.60 1.67
CA ASP A 167 -6.46 -16.88 0.26
C ASP A 167 -7.95 -17.01 -0.06
N ASN A 168 -8.73 -17.54 0.87
CA ASN A 168 -10.18 -17.74 0.77
C ASN A 168 -10.99 -16.44 0.91
N VAL A 169 -10.36 -15.32 1.27
CA VAL A 169 -11.04 -14.03 1.40
C VAL A 169 -11.03 -13.34 0.04
N GLU A 170 -12.21 -13.10 -0.51
CA GLU A 170 -12.35 -12.39 -1.78
C GLU A 170 -11.82 -10.96 -1.66
N PHE A 171 -11.01 -10.57 -2.65
CA PHE A 171 -10.50 -9.21 -2.80
C PHE A 171 -10.11 -8.99 -4.26
N ASP A 172 -11.07 -8.50 -5.04
CA ASP A 172 -10.86 -8.09 -6.42
C ASP A 172 -10.30 -6.65 -6.46
N VAL A 173 -8.98 -6.57 -6.34
CA VAL A 173 -8.27 -5.29 -6.31
C VAL A 173 -8.35 -4.55 -7.65
N GLU A 174 -8.46 -5.27 -8.77
CA GLU A 174 -8.52 -4.67 -10.10
C GLU A 174 -9.81 -3.87 -10.27
N ARG A 175 -10.95 -4.50 -9.94
CA ARG A 175 -12.26 -3.83 -9.96
C ARG A 175 -12.33 -2.70 -8.93
N LEU A 176 -11.86 -2.92 -7.71
CA LEU A 176 -11.89 -1.91 -6.64
C LEU A 176 -11.00 -0.70 -6.97
N ARG A 177 -9.83 -0.94 -7.57
CA ARG A 177 -8.96 0.13 -8.06
C ARG A 177 -9.59 0.85 -9.25
N ASP A 178 -10.26 0.15 -10.16
CA ASP A 178 -10.96 0.77 -11.28
C ASP A 178 -12.10 1.70 -10.80
N GLU A 179 -12.91 1.26 -9.84
CA GLU A 179 -13.91 2.12 -9.18
C GLU A 179 -13.28 3.40 -8.64
N ARG A 180 -12.14 3.27 -7.98
CA ARG A 180 -11.39 4.39 -7.43
C ARG A 180 -10.85 5.32 -8.51
N LEU A 181 -10.30 4.77 -9.61
CA LEU A 181 -9.86 5.55 -10.76
C LEU A 181 -11.00 6.32 -11.41
N ARG A 182 -12.19 5.71 -11.55
CA ARG A 182 -13.39 6.38 -12.08
C ARG A 182 -13.83 7.52 -11.17
N GLY A 183 -13.83 7.31 -9.86
CA GLY A 183 -14.13 8.37 -8.88
C GLY A 183 -13.13 9.53 -8.94
N PHE A 184 -11.84 9.24 -9.15
CA PHE A 184 -10.79 10.24 -9.24
C PHE A 184 -10.79 11.03 -10.57
N TYR A 185 -10.79 10.33 -11.71
CA TYR A 185 -10.71 10.98 -13.02
C TYR A 185 -12.05 11.54 -13.51
N LYS A 186 -13.17 10.97 -13.05
CA LYS A 186 -14.54 11.32 -13.49
C LYS A 186 -14.62 11.28 -15.02
N ASP A 187 -15.10 12.36 -15.65
CA ASP A 187 -15.25 12.49 -17.11
C ASP A 187 -13.93 12.31 -17.88
N ARG A 188 -12.78 12.50 -17.21
CA ARG A 188 -11.45 12.31 -17.81
C ARG A 188 -10.98 10.86 -17.80
N TYR A 189 -11.75 9.92 -17.25
CA TYR A 189 -11.33 8.53 -17.07
C TYR A 189 -10.96 7.87 -18.41
N ASP A 190 -11.75 8.07 -19.46
CA ASP A 190 -11.49 7.46 -20.77
C ASP A 190 -10.26 8.07 -21.46
N VAL A 191 -10.00 9.36 -21.23
CA VAL A 191 -8.84 10.09 -21.77
C VAL A 191 -7.66 10.16 -20.79
N ARG A 192 -7.67 9.36 -19.71
CA ARG A 192 -6.71 9.48 -18.61
C ARG A 192 -5.26 9.35 -19.04
N ARG A 193 -4.95 8.58 -20.09
CA ARG A 193 -3.58 8.46 -20.62
C ARG A 193 -2.95 9.81 -20.93
N ASN A 194 -3.72 10.75 -21.47
CA ASN A 194 -3.24 12.12 -21.74
C ASN A 194 -2.98 12.89 -20.45
N VAL A 195 -3.82 12.68 -19.42
CA VAL A 195 -3.63 13.27 -18.08
C VAL A 195 -2.35 12.72 -17.44
N LEU A 196 -2.07 11.43 -17.59
CA LEU A 196 -0.85 10.81 -17.04
C LEU A 196 0.41 11.43 -17.66
N ASP A 197 0.42 11.63 -18.98
CA ASP A 197 1.56 12.23 -19.67
C ASP A 197 1.79 13.69 -19.26
N TRP A 198 0.70 14.43 -19.06
CA TRP A 198 0.75 15.80 -18.53
C TRP A 198 1.31 15.83 -17.09
N ASP A 199 0.74 15.02 -16.20
CA ASP A 199 1.13 14.92 -14.80
C ASP A 199 2.62 14.55 -14.66
N TYR A 200 3.10 13.61 -15.47
CA TYR A 200 4.52 13.24 -15.52
C TYR A 200 5.41 14.43 -15.91
N SER A 201 5.09 15.05 -17.05
CA SER A 201 5.91 16.12 -17.65
C SER A 201 5.97 17.35 -16.75
N MET A 202 4.85 17.73 -16.13
CA MET A 202 4.73 18.94 -15.32
C MET A 202 5.10 18.72 -13.84
N GLY A 203 4.87 17.52 -13.31
CA GLY A 203 4.96 17.24 -11.87
C GLY A 203 6.23 16.51 -11.44
N LEU A 204 6.79 15.63 -12.29
CA LEU A 204 7.85 14.70 -11.91
C LEU A 204 9.16 14.87 -12.67
N VAL A 205 9.16 15.24 -13.95
CA VAL A 205 10.40 15.28 -14.77
C VAL A 205 11.52 16.11 -14.12
N GLU A 206 11.20 17.30 -13.62
CA GLU A 206 12.20 18.15 -12.96
C GLU A 206 12.59 17.65 -11.57
N THR A 207 11.65 17.05 -10.83
CA THR A 207 11.86 16.71 -9.42
C THR A 207 12.48 15.33 -9.21
N ALA A 208 12.15 14.38 -10.08
CA ALA A 208 12.56 12.98 -10.05
C ALA A 208 12.70 12.40 -11.48
N PRO A 209 13.66 12.89 -12.30
CA PRO A 209 13.87 12.41 -13.67
C PRO A 209 14.22 10.92 -13.77
N ILE A 210 14.67 10.31 -12.67
CA ILE A 210 14.95 8.87 -12.55
C ILE A 210 13.69 8.01 -12.64
N ILE A 211 12.51 8.57 -12.34
CA ILE A 211 11.23 7.90 -12.57
C ILE A 211 10.97 7.93 -14.07
N HIS A 212 11.04 6.78 -14.71
CA HIS A 212 10.81 6.67 -16.14
C HIS A 212 9.33 6.83 -16.50
N ARG A 213 9.03 7.53 -17.61
CA ARG A 213 7.66 7.80 -18.08
C ARG A 213 6.82 6.52 -18.19
N VAL A 214 7.40 5.43 -18.70
CA VAL A 214 6.69 4.15 -18.87
C VAL A 214 6.30 3.58 -17.51
N HIS A 215 7.21 3.50 -16.54
CA HIS A 215 6.91 2.97 -15.21
C HIS A 215 5.88 3.82 -14.46
N PHE A 216 5.92 5.15 -14.62
CA PHE A 216 4.90 6.03 -14.06
C PHE A 216 3.53 5.78 -14.69
N ARG A 217 3.48 5.74 -16.03
CA ARG A 217 2.23 5.54 -16.78
C ARG A 217 1.61 4.17 -16.52
N GLU A 218 2.39 3.09 -16.63
CA GLU A 218 1.90 1.73 -16.45
C GLU A 218 1.38 1.55 -15.02
N TRP A 219 2.13 1.95 -13.99
CA TRP A 219 1.62 1.88 -12.61
C TRP A 219 0.30 2.64 -12.42
N ARG A 220 0.15 3.85 -12.99
CA ARG A 220 -1.13 4.58 -12.88
C ARG A 220 -2.25 3.90 -13.65
N MET A 221 -1.95 3.15 -14.71
CA MET A 221 -2.94 2.35 -15.44
C MET A 221 -3.31 1.05 -14.72
N ASN A 222 -2.34 0.20 -14.35
CA ASN A 222 -2.57 -1.17 -13.87
C ASN A 222 -2.23 -1.41 -12.39
N GLY A 223 -1.48 -0.52 -11.74
CA GLY A 223 -1.05 -0.64 -10.35
C GLY A 223 0.19 -1.52 -10.12
N LEU A 224 0.96 -1.84 -11.17
CA LEU A 224 2.21 -2.58 -11.11
C LEU A 224 3.39 -1.60 -11.17
N ALA A 225 4.22 -1.57 -10.12
CA ALA A 225 5.39 -0.70 -10.02
C ALA A 225 6.69 -1.48 -10.20
N TYR A 226 6.78 -2.62 -9.51
CA TYR A 226 8.00 -3.41 -9.38
C TYR A 226 7.78 -4.78 -9.99
N GLU A 227 8.12 -4.88 -11.28
CA GLU A 227 7.92 -6.10 -12.04
C GLU A 227 9.18 -6.96 -12.06
N VAL A 228 9.00 -8.27 -11.87
CA VAL A 228 10.08 -9.26 -11.83
C VAL A 228 10.10 -10.01 -13.15
N ARG A 229 10.89 -9.51 -14.12
CA ARG A 229 11.07 -10.16 -15.44
C ARG A 229 9.71 -10.47 -16.09
N ASP A 230 9.61 -11.50 -16.92
CA ASP A 230 8.35 -11.90 -17.56
C ASP A 230 7.40 -12.69 -16.62
N ALA A 231 7.37 -12.39 -15.32
CA ALA A 231 6.52 -13.10 -14.36
C ALA A 231 5.03 -12.74 -14.51
N ALA A 232 4.16 -13.75 -14.27
CA ALA A 232 2.73 -13.55 -14.25
C ALA A 232 2.24 -13.03 -12.88
N TYR A 233 1.48 -11.95 -12.91
CA TYR A 233 0.86 -11.32 -11.73
C TYR A 233 -0.62 -11.71 -11.66
N CYS A 234 -0.90 -12.90 -11.13
CA CYS A 234 -2.23 -13.52 -11.17
C CYS A 234 -3.00 -13.49 -9.85
N ALA A 235 -2.40 -12.99 -8.77
CA ALA A 235 -3.03 -12.95 -7.45
C ALA A 235 -3.09 -11.51 -6.91
N PRO A 236 -4.17 -11.09 -6.25
CA PRO A 236 -4.27 -9.73 -5.71
C PRO A 236 -3.41 -9.56 -4.46
N ASN A 237 -2.81 -8.39 -4.29
CA ASN A 237 -2.12 -8.00 -3.08
C ASN A 237 -3.13 -7.68 -1.97
N ARG A 238 -3.56 -8.71 -1.23
CA ARG A 238 -4.55 -8.58 -0.15
C ARG A 238 -4.12 -7.63 0.97
N SER A 239 -2.82 -7.38 1.12
CA SER A 239 -2.30 -6.42 2.09
C SER A 239 -2.61 -4.95 1.77
N LEU A 240 -3.19 -4.65 0.60
CA LEU A 240 -3.71 -3.33 0.22
C LEU A 240 -5.22 -3.18 0.46
N ALA A 241 -5.89 -4.24 0.95
CA ALA A 241 -7.28 -4.16 1.35
C ALA A 241 -7.42 -3.27 2.59
N SER A 242 -8.33 -2.31 2.54
CA SER A 242 -8.55 -1.34 3.61
C SER A 242 -10.03 -0.99 3.75
N ALA A 243 -10.41 -0.41 4.88
CA ALA A 243 -11.77 0.00 5.15
C ALA A 243 -11.87 1.53 5.25
N ALA A 244 -12.78 2.15 4.50
CA ALA A 244 -13.02 3.59 4.58
C ALA A 244 -14.46 3.88 5.01
N ALA A 245 -14.61 4.87 5.89
CA ALA A 245 -15.92 5.35 6.29
C ALA A 245 -16.53 6.15 5.13
N GLY A 246 -17.77 5.81 4.77
CA GLY A 246 -18.54 6.50 3.77
C GLY A 246 -20.00 6.66 4.21
N ARG A 247 -20.79 7.35 3.39
CA ARG A 247 -22.25 7.43 3.59
C ARG A 247 -22.96 6.70 2.48
N GLN A 248 -23.86 5.79 2.84
CA GLN A 248 -24.73 5.11 1.90
C GLN A 248 -26.18 5.31 2.35
N ARG A 249 -26.99 5.94 1.49
CA ARG A 249 -28.40 6.26 1.79
C ARG A 249 -28.59 6.99 3.13
N GLY A 250 -27.68 7.92 3.45
CA GLY A 250 -27.71 8.71 4.69
C GLY A 250 -27.09 8.03 5.93
N VAL A 251 -26.75 6.74 5.87
CA VAL A 251 -26.14 5.98 6.98
C VAL A 251 -24.62 5.93 6.81
N SER A 252 -23.88 6.11 7.91
CA SER A 252 -22.43 5.90 7.93
C SER A 252 -22.13 4.41 7.82
N VAL A 253 -21.42 4.01 6.76
CA VAL A 253 -21.05 2.62 6.49
C VAL A 253 -19.53 2.55 6.32
N LEU A 254 -18.91 1.56 6.95
CA LEU A 254 -17.51 1.23 6.74
C LEU A 254 -17.42 0.25 5.56
N LYS A 255 -16.93 0.71 4.40
CA LYS A 255 -16.81 -0.11 3.19
C LYS A 255 -15.37 -0.63 3.06
N ARG A 256 -15.21 -1.96 3.06
CA ARG A 256 -13.95 -2.62 2.69
C ARG A 256 -13.73 -2.50 1.18
N GLY A 257 -12.50 -2.16 0.79
CA GLY A 257 -12.13 -1.94 -0.61
C GLY A 257 -10.65 -1.64 -0.78
N PHE A 258 -10.30 -1.03 -1.91
CA PHE A 258 -8.98 -0.45 -2.14
C PHE A 258 -9.10 1.07 -2.03
N TRP A 259 -8.46 1.64 -1.00
CA TRP A 259 -8.51 3.07 -0.68
C TRP A 259 -7.13 3.71 -0.64
N GLY A 260 -6.15 3.07 -1.30
CA GLY A 260 -4.76 3.53 -1.39
C GLY A 260 -4.51 4.55 -2.50
N ASP A 261 -3.25 4.95 -2.67
CA ASP A 261 -2.88 5.97 -3.64
C ASP A 261 -2.99 5.48 -5.09
N VAL A 262 -3.52 6.32 -5.98
CA VAL A 262 -3.62 6.06 -7.44
C VAL A 262 -2.91 7.12 -8.28
N VAL A 263 -2.17 8.03 -7.64
CA VAL A 263 -1.48 9.16 -8.27
C VAL A 263 0.00 9.19 -7.94
N ASN A 264 0.36 9.17 -6.66
CA ASN A 264 1.77 9.19 -6.27
C ASN A 264 2.31 7.76 -6.22
N THR A 265 3.17 7.45 -7.18
CA THR A 265 3.82 6.15 -7.34
C THR A 265 4.68 5.78 -6.12
N PRO A 266 4.86 4.48 -5.83
CA PRO A 266 5.68 3.99 -4.70
C PRO A 266 7.19 4.12 -4.92
N TYR A 267 7.65 4.92 -5.89
CA TYR A 267 9.07 5.08 -6.22
C TYR A 267 9.81 6.05 -5.30
N ALA A 268 9.16 7.08 -4.75
CA ALA A 268 9.81 8.06 -3.88
C ALA A 268 10.46 7.46 -2.60
N PRO A 269 9.82 6.50 -1.91
CA PRO A 269 10.41 5.81 -0.76
C PRO A 269 11.81 5.23 -0.96
N VAL A 270 12.04 4.59 -2.10
CA VAL A 270 13.18 3.67 -2.28
C VAL A 270 13.91 3.83 -3.62
N GLY A 271 13.32 4.52 -4.59
CA GLY A 271 13.76 4.55 -5.98
C GLY A 271 14.29 5.89 -6.49
N VAL A 272 14.33 6.95 -5.66
CA VAL A 272 14.74 8.30 -6.13
C VAL A 272 16.06 8.81 -5.57
N GLU A 273 16.58 8.18 -4.52
CA GLU A 273 17.90 8.48 -3.94
C GLU A 273 18.72 7.19 -3.85
N CYS A 274 20.02 7.28 -4.13
CA CYS A 274 20.94 6.15 -4.11
C CYS A 274 22.32 6.62 -3.66
N ALA A 275 23.03 5.79 -2.88
CA ALA A 275 24.41 6.08 -2.51
C ALA A 275 25.37 6.03 -3.72
N ASP A 276 25.10 5.15 -4.68
CA ASP A 276 25.89 5.02 -5.90
C ASP A 276 25.43 6.01 -6.97
N ARG A 277 26.24 7.04 -7.19
CA ARG A 277 25.95 8.13 -8.14
C ARG A 277 25.86 7.66 -9.59
N ARG A 278 26.42 6.51 -9.95
CA ARG A 278 26.37 5.96 -11.32
C ARG A 278 24.94 5.75 -11.81
N PHE A 279 23.99 5.48 -10.91
CA PHE A 279 22.57 5.31 -11.26
C PHE A 279 21.92 6.58 -11.83
N PHE A 280 22.48 7.76 -11.58
CA PHE A 280 21.96 9.04 -12.07
C PHE A 280 22.71 9.58 -13.29
N GLU A 281 23.56 8.74 -13.91
CA GLU A 281 24.21 9.09 -15.17
C GLU A 281 23.19 9.20 -16.30
N LYS A 282 23.40 10.23 -17.14
CA LYS A 282 22.59 10.46 -18.33
C LYS A 282 23.37 10.12 -19.59
N ARG A 283 22.71 9.47 -20.56
CA ARG A 283 23.18 9.29 -21.93
C ARG A 283 22.11 9.88 -22.87
N SER A 284 22.51 10.80 -23.74
CA SER A 284 21.58 11.52 -24.63
C SER A 284 20.41 12.21 -23.89
N ASP A 285 20.72 12.85 -22.75
CA ASP A 285 19.79 13.50 -21.82
C ASP A 285 18.71 12.58 -21.19
N GLN A 286 18.85 11.27 -21.34
CA GLN A 286 18.00 10.28 -20.68
C GLN A 286 18.77 9.56 -19.59
N MET A 287 18.08 9.21 -18.50
CA MET A 287 18.66 8.40 -17.43
C MET A 287 18.96 6.99 -17.94
N VAL A 288 20.16 6.49 -17.64
CA VAL A 288 20.56 5.12 -18.04
C VAL A 288 19.84 4.07 -17.19
N LYS A 289 19.68 4.35 -15.90
CA LYS A 289 18.94 3.52 -14.95
C LYS A 289 17.62 4.20 -14.58
N THR A 290 16.73 3.42 -13.99
CA THR A 290 15.38 3.83 -13.61
C THR A 290 15.20 3.78 -12.10
N ALA A 291 14.09 4.35 -11.62
CA ALA A 291 13.71 4.26 -10.23
C ALA A 291 13.50 2.82 -9.73
N CYS A 292 13.13 1.89 -10.62
CA CYS A 292 13.02 0.47 -10.31
C CYS A 292 14.39 -0.15 -10.01
N ASP A 293 15.41 0.23 -10.79
CA ASP A 293 16.80 -0.22 -10.57
C ASP A 293 17.34 0.29 -9.24
N VAL A 294 17.11 1.57 -8.95
CA VAL A 294 17.51 2.20 -7.68
C VAL A 294 16.80 1.55 -6.50
N ALA A 295 15.49 1.30 -6.61
CA ALA A 295 14.71 0.63 -5.58
C ALA A 295 15.25 -0.77 -5.27
N TYR A 296 15.53 -1.56 -6.32
CA TYR A 296 16.11 -2.89 -6.17
C TYR A 296 17.50 -2.84 -5.55
N PHE A 297 18.37 -1.93 -6.01
CA PHE A 297 19.70 -1.72 -5.46
C PHE A 297 19.66 -1.38 -3.97
N ASN A 298 18.81 -0.43 -3.57
CA ASN A 298 18.70 0.02 -2.18
C ASN A 298 18.17 -1.08 -1.26
N VAL A 299 17.13 -1.80 -1.66
CA VAL A 299 16.56 -2.89 -0.85
C VAL A 299 17.53 -4.07 -0.73
N VAL A 300 18.18 -4.47 -1.82
CA VAL A 300 19.27 -5.46 -1.77
C VAL A 300 20.42 -4.96 -0.90
N GLY A 301 20.70 -3.65 -0.94
CA GLY A 301 21.67 -2.98 -0.10
C GLY A 301 21.38 -3.13 1.38
N TRP A 302 20.16 -2.80 1.80
CA TRP A 302 19.71 -2.99 3.18
C TRP A 302 19.85 -4.45 3.61
N PHE A 303 19.37 -5.38 2.80
CA PHE A 303 19.39 -6.80 3.15
C PHE A 303 20.80 -7.38 3.20
N THR A 304 21.71 -6.89 2.36
CA THR A 304 23.13 -7.27 2.41
C THR A 304 23.79 -6.72 3.67
N GLN A 305 23.55 -5.46 4.02
CA GLN A 305 24.09 -4.84 5.23
C GLN A 305 23.57 -5.56 6.49
N LEU A 306 22.26 -5.84 6.57
CA LEU A 306 21.66 -6.56 7.69
C LEU A 306 22.26 -7.96 7.88
N GLU A 307 22.54 -8.68 6.79
CA GLU A 307 23.08 -10.05 6.87
C GLU A 307 24.59 -10.10 7.11
N THR A 308 25.36 -9.17 6.56
CA THR A 308 26.82 -9.27 6.49
C THR A 308 27.55 -8.19 7.29
N GLY A 309 26.88 -7.12 7.68
CA GLY A 309 27.53 -5.93 8.25
C GLY A 309 28.36 -5.13 7.26
N ARG A 310 28.27 -5.42 5.96
CA ARG A 310 29.02 -4.72 4.91
C ARG A 310 28.07 -4.03 3.95
N ALA A 311 28.46 -2.85 3.49
CA ALA A 311 27.75 -2.15 2.42
C ALA A 311 27.69 -3.02 1.16
N PHE A 312 26.57 -2.94 0.44
CA PHE A 312 26.45 -3.57 -0.86
C PHE A 312 27.14 -2.70 -1.90
N GLU A 313 28.09 -3.29 -2.61
CA GLU A 313 28.81 -2.64 -3.69
C GLU A 313 28.56 -3.38 -4.99
N LEU A 314 28.03 -2.67 -5.98
CA LEU A 314 27.84 -3.21 -7.32
C LEU A 314 29.15 -3.10 -8.10
N ARG A 315 29.69 -4.23 -8.55
CA ARG A 315 30.92 -4.26 -9.34
C ARG A 315 30.73 -3.45 -10.62
N LYS A 316 31.82 -2.81 -11.10
CA LYS A 316 31.79 -2.00 -12.33
C LYS A 316 31.32 -2.81 -13.53
N GLU A 317 31.81 -4.04 -13.64
CA GLU A 317 31.46 -5.01 -14.68
C GLU A 317 29.99 -5.43 -14.69
N ASP A 318 29.30 -5.40 -13.54
CA ASP A 318 27.88 -5.78 -13.45
C ASP A 318 26.94 -4.59 -13.64
N PHE A 319 27.45 -3.36 -13.70
CA PHE A 319 26.62 -2.15 -13.64
C PHE A 319 25.69 -2.03 -14.85
N ASP A 320 26.21 -2.21 -16.06
CA ASP A 320 25.42 -2.09 -17.29
C ASP A 320 24.30 -3.15 -17.31
N ASP A 321 24.60 -4.38 -16.88
CA ASP A 321 23.67 -5.52 -16.82
C ASP A 321 22.66 -5.45 -15.65
N PHE A 322 22.93 -4.61 -14.64
CA PHE A 322 22.04 -4.45 -13.48
C PHE A 322 20.77 -3.71 -13.87
N ALA A 323 19.71 -4.43 -14.22
CA ALA A 323 18.42 -3.86 -14.56
C ALA A 323 17.26 -4.66 -13.96
N TYR A 324 16.24 -3.93 -13.49
CA TYR A 324 15.07 -4.37 -12.77
C TYR A 324 13.83 -3.63 -13.27
N GLY A 325 12.66 -4.28 -13.28
CA GLY A 325 11.42 -3.70 -13.80
C GLY A 325 11.30 -3.66 -15.33
N ALA A 326 12.24 -4.25 -16.07
CA ALA A 326 12.26 -4.22 -17.54
C ALA A 326 11.30 -5.21 -18.25
N SER A 327 10.31 -5.74 -17.53
CA SER A 327 9.25 -6.62 -18.08
C SER A 327 8.25 -5.89 -18.96
N VAL A 328 8.20 -4.55 -18.86
CA VAL A 328 7.41 -3.71 -19.75
C VAL A 328 7.95 -3.90 -21.17
N GLY A 329 7.25 -4.72 -21.95
CA GLY A 329 7.41 -4.87 -23.40
C GLY A 329 7.16 -3.60 -24.22
N SER A 330 7.40 -2.42 -23.65
CA SER A 330 7.51 -1.17 -24.38
C SER A 330 8.89 -1.10 -25.03
N ALA A 331 8.90 -0.97 -26.36
CA ALA A 331 10.09 -0.66 -27.12
C ALA A 331 10.85 0.52 -26.48
N GLY A 332 12.10 0.29 -26.07
CA GLY A 332 13.00 1.33 -25.56
C GLY A 332 13.58 1.11 -24.16
N LEU A 333 13.10 0.15 -23.37
CA LEU A 333 13.75 -0.24 -22.11
C LEU A 333 14.63 -1.47 -22.32
N VAL A 334 15.88 -1.42 -21.83
CA VAL A 334 16.80 -2.55 -21.88
C VAL A 334 16.21 -3.67 -21.02
N ARG A 335 15.90 -4.82 -21.63
CA ARG A 335 15.54 -6.04 -20.91
C ARG A 335 16.70 -6.42 -19.99
N GLY A 336 16.55 -6.10 -18.71
CA GLY A 336 17.57 -6.37 -17.72
C GLY A 336 17.78 -7.86 -17.53
N PHE A 337 19.04 -8.29 -17.60
CA PHE A 337 19.40 -9.62 -17.18
C PHE A 337 20.81 -9.70 -16.62
N LEU A 338 20.88 -9.94 -15.31
CA LEU A 338 21.96 -10.74 -14.73
C LEU A 338 21.96 -12.11 -15.42
N ARG A 339 22.84 -12.26 -16.42
CA ARG A 339 23.12 -13.44 -17.24
C ARG A 339 22.71 -14.79 -16.60
N SER A 340 21.71 -15.46 -17.15
CA SER A 340 21.56 -16.93 -17.14
C SER A 340 22.24 -17.59 -18.34
N ASP A 341 22.82 -16.81 -19.24
CA ASP A 341 23.25 -17.32 -20.55
C ASP A 341 24.69 -17.83 -20.55
N GLN A 342 25.24 -18.13 -19.37
CA GLN A 342 26.27 -19.15 -19.31
C GLN A 342 25.59 -20.51 -19.20
N PRO A 343 25.70 -21.38 -20.21
CA PRO A 343 25.31 -22.76 -20.04
C PRO A 343 26.13 -23.30 -18.86
N GLY A 344 25.44 -23.74 -17.81
CA GLY A 344 26.06 -24.62 -16.82
C GLY A 344 26.71 -25.80 -17.55
N PRO A 345 27.78 -26.41 -16.98
CA PRO A 345 28.49 -27.47 -17.65
C PRO A 345 27.49 -28.53 -18.12
N ARG A 346 27.40 -28.71 -19.44
CA ARG A 346 26.57 -29.74 -20.05
C ARG A 346 27.01 -31.09 -19.45
N PRO A 347 26.07 -31.93 -18.97
CA PRO A 347 26.38 -33.33 -18.74
C PRO A 347 26.99 -33.89 -20.03
N ARG A 348 28.14 -34.53 -19.93
CA ARG A 348 28.80 -35.18 -21.07
C ARG A 348 27.81 -36.15 -21.72
N GLU A 349 27.40 -35.84 -22.94
CA GLU A 349 26.86 -36.82 -23.87
C GLU A 349 27.98 -37.80 -24.23
N GLN A 350 28.11 -38.86 -23.45
CA GLN A 350 28.81 -40.08 -23.84
C GLN A 350 28.15 -41.25 -23.12
N ALA A 351 27.26 -41.94 -23.82
CA ALA A 351 27.12 -43.40 -23.87
C ALA A 351 25.70 -43.77 -24.32
N ALA A 352 25.46 -43.71 -25.62
CA ALA A 352 24.55 -44.67 -26.23
C ALA A 352 25.32 -46.00 -26.33
N ALA A 353 24.98 -46.98 -25.49
CA ALA A 353 25.09 -48.42 -25.78
C ALA A 353 24.65 -49.28 -24.58
N ALA A 354 24.11 -50.45 -24.95
CA ALA A 354 23.73 -51.60 -24.12
C ALA A 354 22.42 -51.50 -23.33
N PHE A 355 21.32 -51.88 -24.01
CA PHE A 355 20.22 -52.58 -23.33
C PHE A 355 20.79 -53.89 -22.75
N GLU A 356 20.92 -53.96 -21.43
CA GLU A 356 20.90 -55.23 -20.70
C GLU A 356 19.51 -55.40 -20.10
N GLU A 357 18.89 -56.52 -20.45
CA GLU A 357 17.65 -57.01 -19.87
C GLU A 357 17.97 -57.48 -18.45
N ILE A 358 17.64 -56.67 -17.44
CA ILE A 358 17.84 -57.01 -16.03
C ILE A 358 16.48 -57.39 -15.42
N ALA A 359 16.50 -58.53 -14.74
CA ALA A 359 15.37 -59.22 -14.17
C ALA A 359 14.52 -58.36 -13.22
N GLU A 360 13.21 -58.52 -13.35
CA GLU A 360 12.19 -58.03 -12.42
C GLU A 360 12.39 -58.66 -11.04
N GLY A 361 12.84 -57.86 -10.06
CA GLY A 361 12.81 -58.26 -8.65
C GLY A 361 13.87 -57.56 -7.79
N ASP A 362 13.72 -56.25 -7.57
CA ASP A 362 14.18 -55.50 -6.36
C ASP A 362 14.19 -53.94 -6.53
N GLU A 363 13.65 -53.40 -7.63
CA GLU A 363 13.69 -51.94 -7.89
C GLU A 363 12.84 -51.07 -6.93
N ALA A 364 11.77 -51.61 -6.34
CA ALA A 364 10.87 -50.84 -5.48
C ALA A 364 11.57 -50.38 -4.17
N LEU A 365 12.40 -51.25 -3.57
CA LEU A 365 13.13 -50.93 -2.33
C LEU A 365 14.28 -49.93 -2.58
N SER A 366 14.89 -49.96 -3.77
CA SER A 366 15.95 -49.03 -4.19
C SER A 366 15.39 -47.63 -4.47
N ALA A 367 14.24 -47.53 -5.14
CA ALA A 367 13.56 -46.26 -5.40
C ALA A 367 13.03 -45.59 -4.12
N GLU A 368 12.47 -46.38 -3.20
CA GLU A 368 12.04 -45.90 -1.88
C GLU A 368 13.22 -45.43 -1.02
N ALA A 369 14.34 -46.16 -1.03
CA ALA A 369 15.57 -45.73 -0.34
C ALA A 369 16.15 -44.42 -0.94
N SER A 370 16.09 -44.25 -2.27
CA SER A 370 16.52 -43.01 -2.93
C SER A 370 15.59 -41.83 -2.61
N ALA A 371 14.27 -42.05 -2.57
CA ALA A 371 13.29 -41.04 -2.18
C ALA A 371 13.44 -40.64 -0.70
N ALA A 372 13.68 -41.62 0.19
CA ALA A 372 13.95 -41.38 1.61
C ALA A 372 15.25 -40.59 1.82
N LYS A 373 16.30 -40.90 1.04
CA LYS A 373 17.56 -40.13 1.05
C LYS A 373 17.35 -38.68 0.59
N LEU A 374 16.63 -38.46 -0.51
CA LEU A 374 16.29 -37.12 -1.01
C LEU A 374 15.46 -36.32 0.01
N ALA A 375 14.51 -36.96 0.68
CA ALA A 375 13.72 -36.33 1.75
C ALA A 375 14.58 -35.97 2.97
N LEU A 376 15.50 -36.85 3.35
CA LEU A 376 16.46 -36.59 4.43
C LEU A 376 17.41 -35.43 4.08
N ASP A 377 17.94 -35.42 2.85
CA ASP A 377 18.81 -34.36 2.36
C ASP A 377 18.06 -33.01 2.33
N ALA A 378 16.82 -32.98 1.84
CA ALA A 378 15.97 -31.80 1.87
C ALA A 378 15.68 -31.30 3.30
N ALA A 379 15.43 -32.21 4.25
CA ALA A 379 15.22 -31.87 5.66
C ALA A 379 16.50 -31.33 6.31
N ASN A 380 17.66 -31.92 5.99
CA ASN A 380 18.96 -31.44 6.45
C ASN A 380 19.28 -30.05 5.90
N GLU A 381 19.00 -29.80 4.62
CA GLU A 381 19.13 -28.47 4.02
C GLU A 381 18.19 -27.45 4.66
N GLU A 382 16.93 -27.82 4.91
CA GLU A 382 15.97 -26.94 5.59
C GLU A 382 16.46 -26.60 7.00
N ARG A 383 16.98 -27.59 7.74
CA ARG A 383 17.59 -27.36 9.06
C ARG A 383 18.79 -26.43 8.96
N ALA A 384 19.70 -26.65 8.01
CA ALA A 384 20.86 -25.79 7.80
C ALA A 384 20.45 -24.35 7.44
N ARG A 385 19.40 -24.17 6.62
CA ARG A 385 18.82 -22.86 6.29
C ARG A 385 18.27 -22.17 7.54
N ARG A 386 17.52 -22.88 8.39
CA ARG A 386 17.00 -22.35 9.67
C ARG A 386 18.10 -21.96 10.64
N GLU A 387 19.15 -22.78 10.76
CA GLU A 387 20.31 -22.49 11.61
C GLU A 387 21.08 -21.25 11.11
N LEU A 388 21.29 -21.14 9.79
CA LEU A 388 21.90 -19.94 9.19
C LEU A 388 21.02 -18.70 9.41
N ALA A 389 19.70 -18.84 9.26
CA ALA A 389 18.75 -17.76 9.50
C ALA A 389 18.77 -17.29 10.96
N ALA A 390 18.84 -18.22 11.92
CA ALA A 390 18.96 -17.91 13.34
C ALA A 390 20.27 -17.18 13.65
N ARG A 391 21.41 -17.63 13.08
CA ARG A 391 22.71 -16.96 13.21
C ARG A 391 22.66 -15.53 12.66
N ARG A 392 22.08 -15.33 11.47
CA ARG A 392 21.92 -13.99 10.87
C ARG A 392 21.03 -13.09 11.73
N ARG A 393 19.93 -13.62 12.27
CA ARG A 393 19.04 -12.88 13.18
C ARG A 393 19.75 -12.45 14.47
N ALA A 394 20.60 -13.32 15.03
CA ALA A 394 21.38 -13.00 16.22
C ALA A 394 22.44 -11.90 15.98
N LEU A 395 22.82 -11.67 14.72
CA LEU A 395 23.77 -10.62 14.34
C LEU A 395 23.09 -9.27 14.04
N LEU A 396 21.77 -9.17 14.12
CA LEU A 396 21.08 -7.90 13.94
C LEU A 396 21.47 -6.89 15.04
N PRO A 397 21.44 -5.58 14.75
CA PRO A 397 21.53 -4.57 15.81
C PRO A 397 20.46 -4.82 16.88
N ARG A 398 20.70 -4.38 18.12
CA ARG A 398 19.66 -4.43 19.15
C ARG A 398 18.59 -3.39 18.82
N PHE A 399 17.40 -3.85 18.43
CA PHE A 399 16.29 -2.94 18.14
C PHE A 399 14.93 -3.51 18.53
N CYS A 400 14.00 -2.59 18.75
CA CYS A 400 12.59 -2.88 18.96
C CYS A 400 11.71 -1.86 18.22
N VAL A 401 10.61 -2.33 17.64
CA VAL A 401 9.56 -1.54 17.01
C VAL A 401 8.32 -1.58 17.90
N VAL A 402 7.99 -0.44 18.47
CA VAL A 402 6.87 -0.26 19.39
C VAL A 402 5.69 0.32 18.63
N LEU A 403 4.55 -0.39 18.60
CA LEU A 403 3.39 0.02 17.80
C LEU A 403 2.42 0.92 18.58
N HIS A 404 1.99 2.03 17.99
CA HIS A 404 1.00 2.96 18.57
C HIS A 404 -0.14 3.20 17.59
N THR A 405 -1.35 3.35 18.14
CA THR A 405 -2.54 3.80 17.40
C THR A 405 -3.48 4.57 18.34
N GLY A 406 -4.64 4.98 17.84
CA GLY A 406 -5.62 5.76 18.58
C GLY A 406 -5.40 7.27 18.46
N ARG A 407 -5.91 8.05 19.41
CA ARG A 407 -5.83 9.51 19.36
C ARG A 407 -4.37 9.98 19.56
N PRO A 408 -3.81 10.82 18.66
CA PRO A 408 -2.41 11.24 18.75
C PRO A 408 -2.03 11.89 20.09
N LEU A 409 -2.89 12.77 20.61
CA LEU A 409 -2.62 13.49 21.86
C LEU A 409 -2.51 12.56 23.07
N ASP A 410 -3.30 11.49 23.12
CA ASP A 410 -3.25 10.49 24.18
C ASP A 410 -1.94 9.70 24.12
N VAL A 411 -1.44 9.45 22.91
CA VAL A 411 -0.14 8.81 22.70
C VAL A 411 0.99 9.74 23.14
N PHE A 412 0.94 11.03 22.77
CA PHE A 412 1.94 12.03 23.14
C PHE A 412 1.98 12.31 24.65
N ALA A 413 0.87 12.07 25.36
CA ALA A 413 0.77 12.26 26.80
C ALA A 413 1.36 11.10 27.63
N ARG A 414 1.74 9.97 27.02
CA ARG A 414 2.27 8.80 27.73
C ARG A 414 3.58 9.13 28.44
N ALA A 415 3.64 8.89 29.75
CA ALA A 415 4.80 9.21 30.59
C ALA A 415 6.12 8.61 30.08
N ARG A 416 6.11 7.37 29.58
CA ARG A 416 7.29 6.69 29.02
C ARG A 416 7.92 7.36 27.79
N LEU A 417 7.19 8.25 27.11
CA LEU A 417 7.69 8.97 25.94
C LEU A 417 8.12 10.40 26.28
N ALA A 418 7.84 10.87 27.49
CA ALA A 418 8.12 12.24 27.89
C ALA A 418 9.64 12.49 27.89
N GLY A 419 10.09 13.39 27.02
CA GLY A 419 11.50 13.75 26.88
C GLY A 419 12.40 12.63 26.36
N ALA A 420 11.85 11.56 25.81
CA ALA A 420 12.62 10.37 25.44
C ALA A 420 13.12 10.38 23.99
N CYS A 421 12.40 11.03 23.08
CA CYS A 421 12.62 10.89 21.65
C CYS A 421 13.75 11.81 21.17
N ALA A 422 14.87 11.24 20.73
CA ALA A 422 15.97 11.96 20.09
C ALA A 422 15.63 12.40 18.67
N HIS A 423 14.72 11.68 18.00
CA HIS A 423 14.25 12.01 16.67
C HIS A 423 12.74 11.78 16.52
N VAL A 424 12.07 12.64 15.77
CA VAL A 424 10.66 12.49 15.38
C VAL A 424 10.51 12.69 13.87
N HIS A 425 9.94 11.70 13.19
CA HIS A 425 9.53 11.81 11.80
C HIS A 425 8.03 12.12 11.70
N VAL A 426 7.63 13.02 10.81
CA VAL A 426 6.23 13.36 10.56
C VAL A 426 5.93 13.32 9.07
N ALA A 427 5.01 12.44 8.66
CA ALA A 427 4.57 12.39 7.27
C ALA A 427 3.78 13.64 6.84
N SER A 428 3.77 13.97 5.55
CA SER A 428 3.22 15.24 5.06
C SER A 428 1.74 15.44 5.40
N HIS A 429 0.96 14.37 5.38
CA HIS A 429 -0.47 14.41 5.71
C HIS A 429 -0.72 14.56 7.22
N ALA A 430 0.23 14.12 8.04
CA ALA A 430 0.23 14.22 9.49
C ALA A 430 0.89 15.51 10.01
N ALA A 431 1.35 16.41 9.14
CA ALA A 431 2.00 17.67 9.52
C ALA A 431 1.15 18.58 10.44
N HIS A 432 -0.16 18.40 10.46
CA HIS A 432 -1.06 19.08 11.40
C HIS A 432 -0.86 18.66 12.87
N LEU A 433 -0.16 17.56 13.13
CA LEU A 433 0.24 17.09 14.46
C LEU A 433 1.53 17.77 14.95
N LEU A 434 2.18 18.57 14.10
CA LEU A 434 3.31 19.43 14.46
C LEU A 434 2.81 20.59 15.33
N ALA A 435 2.63 20.32 16.63
CA ALA A 435 2.03 21.24 17.58
C ALA A 435 2.70 21.11 18.97
N ALA A 436 2.45 22.09 19.84
CA ALA A 436 3.04 22.16 21.18
C ALA A 436 2.93 20.85 22.02
N PRO A 437 1.84 20.05 21.96
CA PRO A 437 1.80 18.77 22.68
C PRO A 437 2.87 17.77 22.25
N MET A 438 3.32 17.80 20.99
CA MET A 438 4.38 16.94 20.47
C MET A 438 5.73 17.24 21.12
N ALA A 439 5.98 18.49 21.54
CA ALA A 439 7.22 18.87 22.23
C ALA A 439 7.44 18.10 23.54
N ARG A 440 6.39 17.49 24.11
CA ARG A 440 6.52 16.59 25.27
C ARG A 440 7.34 15.35 24.96
N LEU A 441 7.32 14.88 23.71
CA LEU A 441 8.06 13.69 23.27
C LEU A 441 9.58 13.94 23.19
N LEU A 442 9.95 15.18 22.87
CA LEU A 442 11.29 15.54 22.40
C LEU A 442 12.32 15.55 23.53
N ALA A 443 13.44 14.85 23.36
CA ALA A 443 14.60 14.96 24.24
C ALA A 443 15.22 16.38 24.21
N GLU A 444 16.19 16.67 25.09
CA GLU A 444 16.77 18.01 25.23
C GLU A 444 17.29 18.61 23.92
N ARG A 445 17.90 17.79 23.06
CA ARG A 445 18.44 18.14 21.73
C ARG A 445 17.86 17.23 20.65
N ALA A 446 16.54 17.24 20.51
CA ALA A 446 15.87 16.37 19.54
C ALA A 446 15.85 16.98 18.14
N THR A 447 15.69 16.12 17.13
CA THR A 447 15.45 16.54 15.75
C THR A 447 14.08 16.11 15.26
N VAL A 448 13.45 16.96 14.48
CA VAL A 448 12.12 16.71 13.91
C VAL A 448 12.23 16.84 12.40
N ALA A 449 11.96 15.76 11.67
CA ALA A 449 11.95 15.74 10.22
C ALA A 449 10.52 15.61 9.70
N VAL A 450 10.09 16.55 8.86
CA VAL A 450 8.73 16.60 8.31
C VAL A 450 8.79 16.41 6.80
N GLU A 451 8.05 15.44 6.27
CA GLU A 451 8.01 15.21 4.81
C GLU A 451 7.43 16.42 4.06
N SER A 452 8.12 16.82 2.98
CA SER A 452 7.65 17.85 2.08
C SER A 452 6.79 17.27 0.93
N ALA A 453 6.25 18.15 0.08
CA ALA A 453 5.53 17.76 -1.13
C ALA A 453 6.45 17.57 -2.35
N ARG A 454 7.77 17.44 -2.19
CA ARG A 454 8.73 17.35 -3.30
C ARG A 454 8.29 16.32 -4.34
N PHE A 455 8.00 15.10 -3.93
CA PHE A 455 7.67 14.00 -4.84
C PHE A 455 6.17 13.81 -5.07
N LEU A 456 5.33 14.74 -4.60
CA LEU A 456 3.89 14.68 -4.82
C LEU A 456 3.53 15.25 -6.20
N CYS A 457 3.01 14.39 -7.07
CA CYS A 457 2.73 14.70 -8.46
C CYS A 457 1.58 15.71 -8.61
N GLU A 458 0.58 15.66 -7.73
CA GLU A 458 -0.61 16.53 -7.77
C GLU A 458 -0.32 17.96 -7.27
N VAL A 459 0.86 18.18 -6.69
CA VAL A 459 1.22 19.47 -6.09
C VAL A 459 2.12 20.23 -7.06
N HIS A 460 1.60 21.31 -7.65
CA HIS A 460 2.38 22.16 -8.55
C HIS A 460 3.51 22.90 -7.80
N LYS A 461 4.52 23.36 -8.54
CA LYS A 461 5.76 23.98 -8.02
C LYS A 461 5.51 25.03 -6.94
N GLU A 462 4.62 25.98 -7.19
CA GLU A 462 4.30 27.04 -6.22
C GLU A 462 3.62 26.48 -4.96
N ALA A 463 2.72 25.51 -5.10
CA ALA A 463 2.09 24.86 -3.94
C ALA A 463 3.12 24.06 -3.11
N LYS A 464 4.11 23.43 -3.76
CA LYS A 464 5.22 22.76 -3.04
C LYS A 464 5.95 23.79 -2.17
N GLN A 465 6.27 24.95 -2.73
CA GLN A 465 6.94 26.03 -1.97
C GLN A 465 6.05 26.63 -0.88
N ARG A 466 4.75 26.86 -1.14
CA ARG A 466 3.80 27.35 -0.14
C ARG A 466 3.66 26.37 1.02
N LEU A 467 3.59 25.07 0.74
CA LEU A 467 3.55 24.04 1.78
C LEU A 467 4.85 24.08 2.60
N ALA A 468 6.02 24.11 1.97
CA ALA A 468 7.30 24.16 2.68
C ALA A 468 7.39 25.37 3.64
N ARG A 469 7.00 26.56 3.19
CA ARG A 469 6.89 27.75 4.06
C ARG A 469 5.90 27.54 5.22
N LYS A 470 4.76 26.89 4.93
CA LYS A 470 3.77 26.60 5.97
C LYS A 470 4.27 25.59 7.00
N LEU A 471 5.05 24.59 6.58
CA LEU A 471 5.70 23.64 7.49
C LEU A 471 6.67 24.36 8.43
N VAL A 472 7.46 25.31 7.92
CA VAL A 472 8.35 26.15 8.74
C VAL A 472 7.55 26.94 9.78
N GLU A 473 6.49 27.64 9.36
CA GLU A 473 5.60 28.39 10.25
C GLU A 473 4.98 27.50 11.35
N LEU A 474 4.55 26.28 11.00
CA LEU A 474 4.02 25.32 11.96
C LEU A 474 5.09 24.85 12.95
N GLY A 475 6.31 24.58 12.48
CA GLY A 475 7.43 24.20 13.32
C GLY A 475 7.81 25.29 14.33
N GLU A 476 7.94 26.54 13.86
CA GLU A 476 8.25 27.69 14.72
C GLU A 476 7.19 27.93 15.80
N ARG A 477 5.91 27.76 15.44
CA ARG A 477 4.78 27.80 16.39
C ARG A 477 4.80 26.65 17.40
N ALA A 478 5.33 25.49 17.01
CA ALA A 478 5.48 24.32 17.86
C ALA A 478 6.73 24.35 18.75
N GLY A 479 7.52 25.44 18.73
CA GLY A 479 8.74 25.55 19.54
C GLY A 479 10.02 25.13 18.83
N LEU A 480 9.95 24.77 17.54
CA LEU A 480 11.04 24.17 16.78
C LEU A 480 11.78 25.22 15.95
N ALA A 481 13.10 25.08 15.82
CA ALA A 481 13.93 25.93 14.98
C ALA A 481 14.33 25.19 13.70
N PRO A 482 14.06 25.71 12.49
CA PRO A 482 14.46 25.03 11.26
C PRO A 482 15.99 24.98 11.16
N VAL A 483 16.54 23.81 10.78
CA VAL A 483 18.00 23.61 10.65
C VAL A 483 18.55 24.41 9.48
N LYS A 484 17.79 24.47 8.37
CA LYS A 484 18.06 25.39 7.27
C LYS A 484 17.35 26.72 7.53
N PRO A 485 17.97 27.88 7.23
CA PRO A 485 17.28 29.16 7.32
C PRO A 485 15.94 29.14 6.56
N ALA A 486 14.89 29.71 7.13
CA ALA A 486 13.54 29.68 6.56
C ALA A 486 13.47 30.16 5.10
N ALA A 487 14.33 31.11 4.72
CA ALA A 487 14.43 31.64 3.36
C ALA A 487 15.04 30.63 2.35
N GLU A 488 15.84 29.68 2.83
CA GLU A 488 16.54 28.68 2.01
C GLU A 488 15.74 27.38 1.84
N VAL A 489 14.72 27.15 2.67
CA VAL A 489 13.84 25.98 2.56
C VAL A 489 13.08 26.01 1.24
N ASN A 490 13.32 25.02 0.40
CA ASN A 490 12.78 24.94 -0.95
C ASN A 490 11.94 23.68 -1.14
N GLY A 491 10.62 23.84 -1.25
CA GLY A 491 9.69 22.71 -1.39
C GLY A 491 9.83 21.89 -2.68
N GLN A 492 10.58 22.39 -3.67
CA GLN A 492 10.86 21.69 -4.92
C GLN A 492 12.14 20.83 -4.83
N HIS A 493 13.05 21.15 -3.91
CA HIS A 493 14.35 20.46 -3.78
C HIS A 493 14.51 19.71 -2.46
N ASP A 494 13.91 20.18 -1.38
CA ASP A 494 13.96 19.53 -0.07
C ASP A 494 12.87 18.47 0.03
N SER A 495 13.25 17.20 0.23
CA SER A 495 12.31 16.10 0.50
C SER A 495 11.80 16.09 1.94
N LEU A 496 12.58 16.70 2.85
CA LEU A 496 12.29 16.86 4.27
C LEU A 496 12.56 18.29 4.71
N VAL A 497 11.72 18.82 5.58
CA VAL A 497 12.01 20.03 6.37
C VAL A 497 12.45 19.58 7.76
N ILE A 498 13.69 19.87 8.12
CA ILE A 498 14.31 19.39 9.36
C ILE A 498 14.36 20.55 10.37
N PHE A 499 13.98 20.27 11.60
CA PHE A 499 14.02 21.18 12.72
C PHE A 499 14.87 20.63 13.87
N GLY A 500 15.57 21.52 14.56
CA GLY A 500 16.16 21.25 15.87
C GLY A 500 15.22 21.69 16.99
N PHE A 501 15.29 20.99 18.12
CA PHE A 501 14.60 21.34 19.34
C PHE A 501 15.61 21.45 20.48
N GLU A 502 15.53 22.56 21.21
CA GLU A 502 16.29 22.78 22.44
C GLU A 502 15.32 23.08 23.58
N ARG A 503 15.30 22.20 24.59
CA ARG A 503 14.34 22.30 25.70
C ARG A 503 14.48 23.61 26.48
N ALA A 504 15.71 24.08 26.72
CA ALA A 504 15.97 25.34 27.42
C ALA A 504 15.33 26.55 26.71
N HIS A 505 15.36 26.58 25.36
CA HIS A 505 14.74 27.65 24.59
C HIS A 505 13.21 27.60 24.66
N GLU A 506 12.63 26.40 24.64
CA GLU A 506 11.19 26.21 24.78
C GLU A 506 10.69 26.58 26.19
N ASP A 507 11.42 26.21 27.23
CA ASP A 507 11.08 26.55 28.62
C ASP A 507 11.17 28.08 28.84
N ALA A 508 12.18 28.74 28.26
CA ALA A 508 12.28 30.20 28.24
C ALA A 508 11.12 30.86 27.48
N ARG A 509 10.73 30.30 26.31
CA ARG A 509 9.55 30.77 25.55
C ARG A 509 8.26 30.63 26.35
N ARG A 510 8.07 29.51 27.06
CA ARG A 510 6.90 29.28 27.92
C ARG A 510 6.87 30.25 29.10
N ALA A 511 8.00 30.43 29.78
CA ALA A 511 8.12 31.41 30.87
C ALA A 511 7.81 32.84 30.38
N ALA A 512 8.33 33.23 29.20
CA ALA A 512 8.03 34.52 28.58
C ALA A 512 6.56 34.66 28.17
N ALA A 513 5.91 33.60 27.68
CA ALA A 513 4.49 33.60 27.36
C ALA A 513 3.61 33.75 28.61
N THR A 514 3.97 33.07 29.71
CA THR A 514 3.31 33.21 31.02
C THR A 514 3.48 34.62 31.58
N LEU A 515 4.63 35.27 31.36
CA LEU A 515 4.86 36.67 31.76
C LEU A 515 4.05 37.67 30.90
N ARG A 516 3.82 37.38 29.61
CA ARG A 516 3.00 38.22 28.73
C ARG A 516 1.49 38.09 28.97
N TYR A 517 1.05 36.97 29.55
CA TYR A 517 -0.34 36.70 29.92
C TYR A 517 -0.47 36.40 31.43
N GLY A 518 0.25 37.15 32.26
CA GLY A 518 0.03 37.12 33.70
C GLY A 518 -1.42 37.53 34.01
N PRO A 519 -2.07 36.97 35.05
CA PRO A 519 -3.38 37.42 35.47
C PRO A 519 -3.29 38.92 35.75
N SER A 520 -4.24 39.70 35.25
CA SER A 520 -4.41 41.10 35.63
C SER A 520 -4.75 41.15 37.12
N VAL A 521 -3.73 41.07 37.97
CA VAL A 521 -3.84 41.47 39.36
C VAL A 521 -3.89 42.98 39.32
N GLY A 522 -5.10 43.52 39.50
CA GLY A 522 -5.32 44.95 39.66
C GLY A 522 -4.44 45.46 40.79
N ALA A 523 -3.40 46.19 40.42
CA ALA A 523 -2.55 46.93 41.34
C ALA A 523 -3.16 48.33 41.49
N ASP A 524 -4.18 48.45 42.34
CA ASP A 524 -4.44 49.73 43.01
C ASP A 524 -3.61 49.74 44.29
N GLY A 525 -2.41 50.28 44.16
CA GLY A 525 -1.58 50.71 45.28
C GLY A 525 -2.08 52.06 45.78
N GLY A 526 -2.66 52.07 46.98
CA GLY A 526 -2.99 53.28 47.71
C GLY A 526 -2.81 53.04 49.20
N VAL A 527 -1.56 53.08 49.66
CA VAL A 527 -1.24 53.14 51.10
C VAL A 527 -1.48 54.56 51.58
N THR A 528 -2.54 54.76 52.35
CA THR A 528 -2.60 55.78 53.41
C THR A 528 -3.32 55.19 54.60
N ALA A 529 -2.59 55.07 55.71
CA ALA A 529 -3.13 54.73 57.01
C ALA A 529 -4.00 55.88 57.55
N GLN A 530 -5.20 55.57 58.03
CA GLN A 530 -5.81 56.25 59.19
C GLN A 530 -6.98 55.44 59.75
N ASP A 531 -7.09 55.52 61.07
CA ASP A 531 -7.89 54.74 62.00
C ASP A 531 -9.42 54.83 61.85
N GLY A 532 -10.12 53.84 62.41
CA GLY A 532 -11.46 54.02 62.99
C GLY A 532 -12.55 53.07 62.51
N ALA A 533 -12.89 52.07 63.33
CA ALA A 533 -14.19 51.38 63.31
C ALA A 533 -15.29 52.28 63.96
N PRO A 534 -16.59 51.91 64.06
CA PRO A 534 -17.33 50.76 63.51
C PRO A 534 -18.75 51.08 62.95
N ALA A 535 -19.41 50.03 62.43
CA ALA A 535 -20.85 49.70 62.55
C ALA A 535 -21.93 50.22 61.56
N ALA A 536 -22.77 49.23 61.21
CA ALA A 536 -24.24 49.23 61.06
C ALA A 536 -24.89 49.34 59.67
N ASP A 537 -25.59 48.24 59.35
CA ASP A 537 -26.95 48.09 58.80
C ASP A 537 -27.34 48.60 57.40
N GLY A 538 -27.89 47.65 56.63
CA GLY A 538 -29.28 47.78 56.17
C GLY A 538 -29.54 47.81 54.66
N GLY A 539 -30.39 46.88 54.19
CA GLY A 539 -31.52 47.26 53.35
C GLY A 539 -31.42 47.09 51.82
N ALA A 540 -31.82 45.90 51.38
CA ALA A 540 -32.81 45.58 50.34
C ALA A 540 -33.30 46.63 49.29
N ASP A 541 -33.48 46.08 48.08
CA ASP A 541 -34.56 46.26 47.11
C ASP A 541 -34.66 47.51 46.20
N GLY A 542 -34.85 47.22 44.90
CA GLY A 542 -36.06 47.70 44.23
C GLY A 542 -35.92 48.71 43.08
N ALA A 543 -35.89 48.18 41.86
CA ALA A 543 -36.65 48.60 40.67
C ALA A 543 -36.77 50.09 40.27
N GLY A 544 -36.35 50.35 39.02
CA GLY A 544 -37.24 50.93 38.00
C GLY A 544 -37.19 52.45 37.80
N GLY A 545 -36.81 52.87 36.58
CA GLY A 545 -37.08 54.23 36.10
C GLY A 545 -36.23 54.64 34.90
N ALA A 546 -36.72 54.39 33.69
CA ALA A 546 -36.34 55.17 32.51
C ALA A 546 -36.96 56.58 32.59
N PRO A 547 -36.41 57.60 31.90
CA PRO A 547 -36.90 57.86 30.55
C PRO A 547 -35.83 58.30 29.53
N ALA A 548 -36.26 58.30 28.27
CA ALA A 548 -35.51 58.54 27.05
C ALA A 548 -35.35 60.02 26.66
N ALA A 549 -34.32 60.29 25.86
CA ALA A 549 -34.12 61.32 24.82
C ALA A 549 -32.62 61.24 24.44
N ASP A 550 -32.10 61.47 23.24
CA ASP A 550 -32.53 61.61 21.83
C ASP A 550 -31.20 61.92 21.07
N GLY A 551 -31.11 61.55 19.79
CA GLY A 551 -30.09 62.07 18.83
C GLY A 551 -28.82 61.22 18.67
N ALA A 552 -28.70 60.42 17.59
CA ALA A 552 -28.10 60.79 16.28
C ALA A 552 -26.55 60.83 16.32
N ASP A 553 -25.75 60.25 15.43
CA ASP A 553 -25.92 59.55 14.16
C ASP A 553 -24.62 58.75 13.85
N ASP A 554 -24.70 57.90 12.84
CA ASP A 554 -23.63 57.42 11.94
C ASP A 554 -22.94 56.04 12.10
N ALA A 555 -23.38 55.17 11.18
CA ALA A 555 -22.58 54.40 10.23
C ALA A 555 -22.04 53.00 10.65
N VAL A 556 -22.84 52.05 10.20
CA VAL A 556 -22.70 50.59 10.14
C VAL A 556 -21.62 50.14 9.14
N ALA A 557 -20.79 49.19 9.53
CA ALA A 557 -20.23 48.17 8.62
C ALA A 557 -20.14 46.82 9.36
N GLU A 558 -20.98 45.89 8.92
CA GLU A 558 -21.23 44.57 9.51
C GLU A 558 -20.06 43.59 9.31
N ALA A 559 -19.83 42.80 10.36
CA ALA A 559 -19.03 41.59 10.35
C ALA A 559 -19.92 40.37 10.07
N PRO A 560 -19.52 39.39 9.23
CA PRO A 560 -20.29 38.17 9.08
C PRO A 560 -19.84 37.08 10.07
N ASP A 561 -20.81 36.70 10.89
CA ASP A 561 -21.14 35.40 11.50
C ASP A 561 -20.06 34.30 11.68
N ALA A 562 -19.85 33.99 12.96
CA ALA A 562 -19.30 32.74 13.44
C ALA A 562 -20.42 31.69 13.54
N ALA A 563 -20.41 30.69 12.64
CA ALA A 563 -21.29 29.54 12.74
C ALA A 563 -20.77 28.54 13.80
N GLU A 564 -21.61 28.29 14.80
CA GLU A 564 -21.45 27.33 15.89
C GLU A 564 -21.14 25.90 15.41
N ALA A 565 -20.18 25.27 16.08
CA ALA A 565 -19.94 23.84 16.00
C ALA A 565 -20.97 23.08 16.87
N PRO A 566 -21.67 22.05 16.37
CA PRO A 566 -22.62 21.32 17.20
C PRO A 566 -21.90 20.42 18.21
N ALA A 567 -22.31 20.55 19.48
CA ALA A 567 -21.86 19.78 20.62
C ALA A 567 -22.11 18.27 20.44
N VAL A 568 -21.08 17.47 20.69
CA VAL A 568 -21.17 16.00 20.75
C VAL A 568 -21.68 15.59 22.13
N VAL A 569 -22.92 15.11 22.18
CA VAL A 569 -23.55 14.55 23.40
C VAL A 569 -22.90 13.20 23.76
N PRO A 570 -22.50 12.95 25.02
CA PRO A 570 -21.93 11.68 25.43
C PRO A 570 -23.04 10.65 25.71
N VAL A 571 -23.09 9.57 24.93
CA VAL A 571 -23.98 8.43 25.22
C VAL A 571 -23.29 7.50 26.22
N ARG A 572 -23.87 7.38 27.43
CA ARG A 572 -23.52 6.37 28.45
C ARG A 572 -24.04 4.98 28.07
N PRO A 573 -23.43 3.88 28.55
CA PRO A 573 -23.75 2.54 28.10
C PRO A 573 -25.02 2.03 28.79
N HIS A 574 -25.94 1.45 28.01
CA HIS A 574 -27.03 0.65 28.57
C HIS A 574 -26.74 -0.85 28.49
N ALA A 575 -27.19 -1.51 29.55
CA ALA A 575 -26.95 -2.87 29.97
C ALA A 575 -27.50 -3.96 29.03
N GLN A 576 -26.93 -5.15 29.19
CA GLN A 576 -27.38 -6.42 28.62
C GLN A 576 -28.87 -6.66 28.90
N ALA A 577 -29.61 -7.05 27.85
CA ALA A 577 -30.89 -7.73 27.99
C ALA A 577 -30.96 -8.89 26.99
N ALA A 578 -31.58 -9.97 27.47
CA ALA A 578 -31.48 -11.34 27.00
C ALA A 578 -32.13 -11.64 25.63
N SER A 579 -31.73 -12.79 25.12
CA SER A 579 -32.15 -13.53 23.94
C SER A 579 -33.63 -13.44 23.54
N ARG A 580 -33.87 -13.18 22.25
CA ARG A 580 -35.05 -13.67 21.52
C ARG A 580 -34.60 -14.18 20.14
N ALA A 581 -34.92 -15.43 19.86
CA ALA A 581 -34.64 -16.08 18.58
C ALA A 581 -35.36 -15.37 17.41
N PRO A 582 -34.72 -15.17 16.25
CA PRO A 582 -35.40 -14.62 15.10
C PRO A 582 -36.26 -15.69 14.40
N ALA A 583 -37.49 -15.30 14.06
CA ALA A 583 -38.42 -16.03 13.23
C ALA A 583 -37.89 -16.14 11.78
N GLU A 584 -38.08 -17.32 11.19
CA GLU A 584 -37.73 -17.63 9.81
C GLU A 584 -38.51 -16.77 8.81
N VAL A 585 -37.79 -16.11 7.90
CA VAL A 585 -38.35 -15.52 6.68
C VAL A 585 -37.98 -16.46 5.52
N PRO A 586 -38.91 -16.79 4.61
CA PRO A 586 -38.67 -17.78 3.55
C PRO A 586 -37.55 -17.32 2.61
N THR A 587 -36.54 -18.18 2.43
CA THR A 587 -35.52 -18.02 1.41
C THR A 587 -35.96 -18.75 0.14
N ASP A 588 -36.03 -18.03 -0.98
CA ASP A 588 -36.07 -18.67 -2.29
C ASP A 588 -34.81 -19.53 -2.48
N PRO A 589 -34.89 -20.73 -3.07
CA PRO A 589 -33.77 -21.66 -3.11
C PRO A 589 -32.69 -21.15 -4.08
N ILE A 590 -31.60 -20.62 -3.50
CA ILE A 590 -30.34 -20.39 -4.20
C ILE A 590 -29.74 -21.77 -4.52
N GLY A 591 -29.60 -22.06 -5.81
CA GLY A 591 -29.08 -23.33 -6.33
C GLY A 591 -27.71 -23.70 -5.74
N ALA A 592 -27.63 -24.95 -5.28
CA ALA A 592 -26.39 -25.59 -4.84
C ALA A 592 -25.32 -25.56 -5.96
N PRO A 593 -24.01 -25.55 -5.62
CA PRO A 593 -22.97 -25.73 -6.62
C PRO A 593 -23.16 -27.10 -7.28
N THR A 594 -23.58 -27.10 -8.55
CA THR A 594 -23.74 -28.31 -9.33
C THR A 594 -22.39 -29.02 -9.38
N ALA A 595 -22.35 -30.23 -8.84
CA ALA A 595 -21.17 -31.07 -8.93
C ALA A 595 -20.73 -31.15 -10.40
N ARG A 596 -19.46 -30.89 -10.68
CA ARG A 596 -18.90 -31.03 -12.04
C ARG A 596 -18.87 -32.52 -12.35
N VAL A 597 -19.86 -33.02 -13.07
CA VAL A 597 -19.99 -34.44 -13.41
C VAL A 597 -19.53 -34.67 -14.84
N CYS A 598 -18.80 -35.75 -15.07
CA CYS A 598 -18.36 -36.21 -16.37
C CYS A 598 -19.57 -36.57 -17.24
N ALA A 599 -19.69 -35.93 -18.42
CA ALA A 599 -20.82 -36.15 -19.32
C ALA A 599 -20.88 -37.58 -19.92
N VAL A 600 -19.79 -38.35 -19.81
CA VAL A 600 -19.72 -39.74 -20.31
C VAL A 600 -19.90 -40.76 -19.19
N THR A 601 -19.27 -40.55 -18.04
CA THR A 601 -19.16 -41.59 -16.99
C THR A 601 -19.98 -41.29 -15.74
N GLY A 602 -20.55 -40.10 -15.58
CA GLY A 602 -21.28 -39.74 -14.37
C GLY A 602 -20.40 -39.53 -13.12
N LEU A 603 -19.08 -39.64 -13.25
CA LEU A 603 -18.11 -39.45 -12.16
C LEU A 603 -17.75 -37.97 -11.96
N PRO A 604 -17.25 -37.55 -10.79
CA PRO A 604 -16.71 -36.21 -10.59
C PRO A 604 -15.60 -35.89 -11.60
N ALA A 605 -15.76 -34.79 -12.32
CA ALA A 605 -14.89 -34.39 -13.41
C ALA A 605 -14.00 -33.20 -13.03
N LYS A 606 -12.68 -33.38 -13.23
CA LYS A 606 -11.66 -32.35 -12.96
C LYS A 606 -11.40 -31.44 -14.17
N TYR A 607 -11.63 -31.94 -15.39
CA TYR A 607 -11.22 -31.29 -16.64
C TYR A 607 -12.43 -30.92 -17.51
N ARG A 608 -12.30 -29.85 -18.31
CA ARG A 608 -13.33 -29.36 -19.25
C ARG A 608 -12.75 -29.31 -20.66
N ASP A 609 -13.45 -29.89 -21.62
CA ASP A 609 -13.00 -29.88 -23.01
C ASP A 609 -13.37 -28.56 -23.72
N PRO A 610 -12.41 -27.79 -24.27
CA PRO A 610 -12.67 -26.46 -24.83
C PRO A 610 -13.55 -26.43 -26.09
N LYS A 611 -13.60 -27.52 -26.88
CA LYS A 611 -14.42 -27.51 -28.12
C LYS A 611 -15.83 -28.07 -27.90
N THR A 612 -16.02 -29.04 -27.00
CA THR A 612 -17.37 -29.57 -26.69
C THR A 612 -18.04 -28.84 -25.52
N GLY A 613 -17.28 -28.17 -24.66
CA GLY A 613 -17.79 -27.47 -23.49
C GLY A 613 -18.17 -28.36 -22.31
N TYR A 614 -18.12 -29.69 -22.45
CA TYR A 614 -18.48 -30.67 -21.42
C TYR A 614 -17.29 -31.04 -20.50
N PHE A 615 -17.61 -31.42 -19.27
CA PHE A 615 -16.63 -31.89 -18.28
C PHE A 615 -16.35 -33.40 -18.45
N TYR A 616 -15.12 -33.84 -18.20
CA TYR A 616 -14.69 -35.24 -18.28
C TYR A 616 -13.76 -35.67 -17.14
N ALA A 617 -13.80 -36.95 -16.79
CA ALA A 617 -13.05 -37.52 -15.66
C ALA A 617 -11.70 -38.15 -16.05
N ASN A 618 -11.59 -38.78 -17.23
CA ASN A 618 -10.40 -39.51 -17.68
C ASN A 618 -10.22 -39.44 -19.21
N ALA A 619 -9.07 -39.93 -19.71
CA ALA A 619 -8.73 -39.85 -21.13
C ALA A 619 -9.67 -40.63 -22.06
N HIS A 620 -10.29 -41.72 -21.57
CA HIS A 620 -11.30 -42.46 -22.32
C HIS A 620 -12.56 -41.60 -22.55
N ALA A 621 -13.08 -40.98 -21.49
CA ALA A 621 -14.22 -40.08 -21.57
C ALA A 621 -13.95 -38.87 -22.50
N PHE A 622 -12.71 -38.36 -22.52
CA PHE A 622 -12.31 -37.31 -23.45
C PHE A 622 -12.40 -37.75 -24.92
N LYS A 623 -11.84 -38.93 -25.26
CA LYS A 623 -11.87 -39.47 -26.63
C LYS A 623 -13.31 -39.71 -27.10
N GLU A 624 -14.14 -40.23 -26.21
CA GLU A 624 -15.55 -40.51 -26.51
C GLU A 624 -16.38 -39.23 -26.74
N LEU A 625 -16.17 -38.17 -25.93
CA LEU A 625 -16.78 -36.86 -26.17
C LEU A 625 -16.41 -36.27 -27.52
N ARG A 626 -15.16 -36.43 -27.93
CA ARG A 626 -14.68 -35.95 -29.23
C ARG A 626 -15.26 -36.72 -30.40
N ALA A 627 -15.41 -38.03 -30.25
CA ALA A 627 -16.05 -38.88 -31.26
C ALA A 627 -17.54 -38.51 -31.42
N ARG A 628 -18.28 -38.32 -30.32
CA ARG A 628 -19.69 -37.90 -30.34
C ARG A 628 -19.86 -36.53 -30.99
N HIS A 629 -19.05 -35.54 -30.59
CA HIS A 629 -19.11 -34.21 -31.20
C HIS A 629 -18.73 -34.21 -32.69
N ALA A 630 -17.76 -35.04 -33.10
CA ALA A 630 -17.41 -35.18 -34.51
C ALA A 630 -18.57 -35.79 -35.33
N ALA A 631 -19.26 -36.80 -34.77
CA ALA A 631 -20.44 -37.40 -35.41
C ALA A 631 -21.62 -36.42 -35.50
N GLU A 632 -21.89 -35.66 -34.43
CA GLU A 632 -22.93 -34.62 -34.41
C GLU A 632 -22.61 -33.47 -35.39
N THR A 633 -21.33 -33.07 -35.48
CA THR A 633 -20.90 -32.05 -36.44
C THR A 633 -21.03 -32.56 -37.87
N ALA A 634 -20.71 -33.84 -38.14
CA ALA A 634 -20.87 -34.45 -39.46
C ALA A 634 -22.35 -34.57 -39.87
N LEU A 635 -23.24 -34.87 -38.92
CA LEU A 635 -24.68 -34.89 -39.15
C LEU A 635 -25.25 -33.49 -39.41
N ALA A 636 -24.75 -32.48 -38.69
CA ALA A 636 -25.16 -31.08 -38.84
C ALA A 636 -24.62 -30.42 -40.11
N THR A 637 -23.51 -30.90 -40.67
CA THR A 637 -22.88 -30.34 -41.88
C THR A 637 -23.24 -31.07 -43.18
N GLY A 638 -24.07 -32.11 -43.11
CA GLY A 638 -24.63 -32.78 -44.29
C GLY A 638 -23.60 -33.50 -45.18
N THR A 639 -22.39 -33.76 -44.67
CA THR A 639 -21.36 -34.51 -45.41
C THR A 639 -21.34 -35.96 -44.96
N ALA A 640 -22.22 -36.78 -45.53
CA ALA A 640 -22.11 -38.24 -45.47
C ALA A 640 -21.44 -38.73 -46.76
N ALA A 641 -20.13 -39.03 -46.68
CA ALA A 641 -19.42 -39.76 -47.73
C ALA A 641 -19.50 -41.27 -47.44
N ALA A 642 -19.91 -42.02 -48.46
CA ALA A 642 -20.18 -43.45 -48.44
C ALA A 642 -18.93 -44.32 -48.17
N ALA A 643 -19.13 -45.45 -47.50
CA ALA A 643 -18.21 -46.57 -47.44
C ALA A 643 -18.91 -47.86 -47.95
N PRO A 644 -18.17 -48.83 -48.53
CA PRO A 644 -18.71 -49.83 -49.43
C PRO A 644 -19.23 -51.07 -48.68
N SER A 645 -20.38 -51.60 -49.09
CA SER A 645 -20.90 -52.88 -48.63
C SER A 645 -20.79 -53.94 -49.72
N SER A 646 -20.16 -55.06 -49.37
CA SER A 646 -20.21 -56.33 -50.09
C SER A 646 -21.58 -57.00 -49.94
N GLU A 647 -22.11 -57.47 -51.06
CA GLU A 647 -23.30 -58.31 -51.31
C GLU A 647 -23.29 -59.71 -50.61
N PRO A 648 -24.34 -60.56 -50.77
CA PRO A 648 -25.78 -60.28 -50.78
C PRO A 648 -26.62 -61.34 -50.01
N ALA A 649 -27.90 -61.05 -49.74
CA ALA A 649 -28.93 -62.09 -49.65
C ALA A 649 -30.36 -61.56 -49.92
N ALA A 650 -30.94 -62.10 -51.00
CA ALA A 650 -32.35 -62.48 -51.18
C ALA A 650 -33.47 -61.42 -51.21
N ALA A 651 -33.97 -61.27 -52.45
CA ALA A 651 -35.37 -61.50 -52.85
C ALA A 651 -36.37 -60.32 -52.86
N ALA A 652 -36.85 -60.09 -54.10
CA ALA A 652 -38.26 -59.95 -54.49
C ALA A 652 -38.89 -58.55 -54.61
N THR A 653 -38.92 -58.10 -55.87
CA THR A 653 -40.12 -57.65 -56.61
C THR A 653 -40.52 -56.16 -56.57
N THR A 654 -40.00 -55.43 -57.57
CA THR A 654 -40.69 -54.67 -58.66
C THR A 654 -42.15 -54.17 -58.51
N PRO A 655 -42.58 -53.14 -59.28
CA PRO A 655 -42.57 -51.74 -58.87
C PRO A 655 -43.91 -51.07 -59.27
N ALA A 656 -43.85 -49.79 -59.69
CA ALA A 656 -44.83 -49.02 -60.47
C ALA A 656 -45.61 -47.99 -59.62
N THR A 657 -45.80 -46.74 -60.02
CA THR A 657 -45.69 -46.11 -61.35
C THR A 657 -45.75 -44.58 -61.19
N LEU A 658 -45.09 -43.83 -62.10
CA LEU A 658 -45.55 -42.66 -62.88
C LEU A 658 -46.48 -41.61 -62.20
N ALA A 659 -46.41 -40.30 -62.43
CA ALA A 659 -45.62 -39.43 -63.30
C ALA A 659 -46.11 -37.97 -63.11
N ALA A 660 -45.31 -37.04 -63.62
CA ALA A 660 -45.70 -35.77 -64.26
C ALA A 660 -46.30 -34.62 -63.40
N ALA A 661 -45.45 -33.63 -63.06
CA ALA A 661 -45.34 -32.28 -63.64
C ALA A 661 -46.56 -31.64 -64.38
N PRO A 662 -46.57 -30.31 -64.68
CA PRO A 662 -46.07 -29.11 -63.97
C PRO A 662 -47.02 -27.85 -64.11
N ALA A 663 -46.51 -26.67 -63.72
CA ALA A 663 -46.93 -25.29 -64.06
C ALA A 663 -48.13 -24.71 -63.27
N ALA A 664 -48.26 -23.41 -62.94
CA ALA A 664 -47.68 -22.16 -63.46
C ALA A 664 -47.94 -20.99 -62.45
N LEU A 665 -47.18 -19.87 -62.57
CA LEU A 665 -47.55 -18.42 -62.44
C LEU A 665 -48.35 -17.95 -61.19
N ALA A 666 -48.30 -16.74 -60.60
CA ALA A 666 -47.58 -15.47 -60.56
C ALA A 666 -48.05 -14.85 -59.19
N GLU A 667 -47.48 -13.88 -58.48
CA GLU A 667 -47.31 -12.44 -58.73
C GLU A 667 -47.05 -11.81 -57.33
N ASP A 668 -46.22 -10.76 -57.30
CA ASP A 668 -46.13 -9.61 -56.37
C ASP A 668 -46.44 -9.72 -54.85
N ASP A 669 -45.47 -9.33 -54.01
CA ASP A 669 -45.64 -8.09 -53.23
C ASP A 669 -44.35 -7.58 -52.56
N VAL A 670 -44.20 -6.25 -52.59
CA VAL A 670 -43.06 -5.45 -52.10
C VAL A 670 -43.37 -4.88 -50.72
N ILE A 671 -42.51 -5.10 -49.70
CA ILE A 671 -42.48 -4.26 -48.49
C ILE A 671 -41.03 -3.99 -48.03
N ARG A 672 -40.64 -2.70 -48.04
CA ARG A 672 -39.43 -2.14 -47.39
C ARG A 672 -39.74 -1.61 -45.97
N PRO A 673 -38.73 -1.47 -45.09
CA PRO A 673 -38.91 -1.20 -43.65
C PRO A 673 -39.01 0.30 -43.31
N ARG A 674 -39.63 0.63 -42.17
CA ARG A 674 -39.67 1.99 -41.58
C ARG A 674 -39.04 2.02 -40.18
N HIS A 675 -38.09 2.95 -39.99
CA HIS A 675 -37.66 3.48 -38.69
C HIS A 675 -38.59 4.63 -38.22
N PRO A 676 -38.64 4.96 -36.92
CA PRO A 676 -39.09 6.26 -36.44
C PRO A 676 -37.99 7.10 -35.74
N PRO A 677 -38.21 8.40 -35.49
CA PRO A 677 -37.21 9.44 -35.69
C PRO A 677 -36.73 10.22 -34.45
N LEU A 678 -35.64 10.96 -34.66
CA LEU A 678 -35.05 12.04 -33.84
C LEU A 678 -35.98 13.26 -33.74
N VAL A 679 -35.99 13.91 -32.57
CA VAL A 679 -36.52 15.28 -32.36
C VAL A 679 -35.44 16.15 -31.74
N LEU A 680 -35.12 17.25 -32.44
CA LEU A 680 -34.33 18.39 -31.98
C LEU A 680 -35.27 19.43 -31.35
N SER A 681 -34.84 20.08 -30.27
CA SER A 681 -35.35 21.42 -29.94
C SER A 681 -34.20 22.37 -29.57
N SER A 682 -34.34 23.57 -30.09
CA SER A 682 -33.42 24.71 -30.04
C SER A 682 -33.88 25.72 -29.00
N GLY A 683 -32.93 26.36 -28.31
CA GLY A 683 -33.15 27.57 -27.53
C GLY A 683 -31.84 28.17 -27.07
N GLY A 684 -31.36 29.22 -27.73
CA GLY A 684 -30.11 29.90 -27.41
C GLY A 684 -30.29 31.10 -26.46
N ALA A 685 -29.21 31.47 -25.78
CA ALA A 685 -28.96 32.82 -25.27
C ALA A 685 -27.46 33.03 -24.95
N THR A 686 -26.79 33.73 -25.86
CA THR A 686 -25.76 34.78 -25.69
C THR A 686 -24.74 34.77 -24.53
N ARG A 687 -23.45 34.66 -24.93
CA ARG A 687 -22.24 35.44 -24.57
C ARG A 687 -22.16 36.12 -23.17
N ARG A 688 -21.03 35.88 -22.49
CA ARG A 688 -20.04 36.94 -22.13
C ARG A 688 -18.65 36.35 -21.83
N LEU A 689 -17.67 36.85 -22.57
CA LEU A 689 -16.23 36.83 -22.29
C LEU A 689 -15.90 37.98 -21.32
N ASN A 690 -14.94 37.77 -20.41
CA ASN A 690 -13.94 38.72 -19.91
C ASN A 690 -12.94 37.90 -19.05
N LYS A 691 -11.67 37.72 -19.42
CA LYS A 691 -10.51 38.64 -19.35
C LYS A 691 -10.24 39.26 -17.95
N VAL A 692 -9.10 38.82 -17.38
CA VAL A 692 -8.14 39.48 -16.46
C VAL A 692 -8.62 39.90 -15.07
N ALA A 693 -8.04 39.26 -14.04
CA ALA A 693 -7.23 39.87 -12.98
C ALA A 693 -6.33 38.78 -12.36
#